data_AF-A0A066U8H2-F1
#
_entry.id   AF-A0A066U8H2-F1
#
_cell.length_a   1.000
_cell.length_b   1.000
_cell.length_c   1.000
_cell.angle_alpha   90.00
_cell.angle_beta   90.00
_cell.angle_gamma   90.00
#
_symmetry.space_group_name_H-M   'P 1'
#
loop_
_entity.id
_entity.type
_entity.pdbx_description
1 polymer ?
#
loop_
_entity_poly.entity_id
_entity_poly.type
_entity_poly.pdbx_seq_one_letter_code
_entity_poly.pdbx_strand_id
1 'polypeptide(L)'
;MSFDVEALLAELDLDAKVNLLAGQDVWSLPALPRIGLASLVLSDGPVGVRGTHWSPDDPSVTLPSPTALAASWDPRLAVKAGRLLAQEARRKGVHVLLAPTVNLHRSPLGGRHFECYSEDPLLTGSIGAGYVTGVQDGGVAVTVKHFVANDFETERFTVDVRLGERALRELYLAPFELIVRRAKPWGIMAAYNSVNGTTMTQHAELVNGVLRGEWGFDGFVVSDWLAARDTVASANGGLDVAMPGPRTVFGERLAEAVRGGEVDEAVVDAMARRVLLLAHRTGALGGGPAPTTSPVDGDAVAREVAHRSFVLLRNETGVLPLRNPQSIALIGALAADPKILGGGSATVFPDHIASPLDGLKAAVPAGTELAYAPGADPRTTLPAATDNFRLRATARAADGTRLAEFPLRSARIDWIGELPAGLDAGTLASVEIAGTFLPDASGTHTFGVTGPGDLRLVVAGQTVFDGVNLPEGGDIFTSVMQVHEQRREVELTAGEPVDVSLTYWIPSEMAEFARGTFAWVTFALGHRGPVLDPDAGLEEAVALAAKSEVAVVVVGTTAEVESEGFDRTSLALPGRQDELVTRVAAANRNTVVVVNAGSPVEMPWRDDVAAVLLTWFPGQAGGDALADVLFGREEPGGRLPTTWPAKLEDAPVTDVTPKEGVLEYGEGVYIGYGAWARAGRQPAYWFGEGQGYTTWEYEELDVDPDEEGGARVRVRVRNTGTRKGREVVQIYLAPTERGDRPHRWLAGFASVEAGPGEVVEADIAIASRSAEVWRDGWRHIAGEYVVAASHSYAEPRLSTRVVLQKIR
;
A
#
# COMPACT_ATOMS: atom_id res chain seq x y z
N MET A 1 -35.42 17.80 -4.07
CA MET A 1 -35.11 19.16 -4.56
C MET A 1 -33.90 19.03 -5.48
N SER A 2 -33.76 19.85 -6.52
CA SER A 2 -32.49 19.95 -7.25
C SER A 2 -31.41 20.48 -6.30
N PHE A 3 -30.21 19.91 -6.34
CA PHE A 3 -29.08 20.41 -5.55
C PHE A 3 -28.72 21.83 -6.02
N ASP A 4 -28.75 22.79 -5.08
CA ASP A 4 -28.35 24.17 -5.28
C ASP A 4 -27.34 24.55 -4.18
N VAL A 5 -26.06 24.53 -4.53
CA VAL A 5 -24.98 24.76 -3.57
C VAL A 5 -24.95 26.21 -3.07
N GLU A 6 -25.38 27.18 -3.89
CA GLU A 6 -25.37 28.59 -3.50
C GLU A 6 -26.49 28.87 -2.50
N ALA A 7 -27.66 28.24 -2.66
CA ALA A 7 -28.73 28.31 -1.68
C ALA A 7 -28.29 27.76 -0.31
N LEU A 8 -27.62 26.59 -0.29
CA LEU A 8 -27.09 26.00 0.95
C LEU A 8 -26.02 26.89 1.59
N LEU A 9 -25.10 27.44 0.79
CA LEU A 9 -24.03 28.30 1.28
C LEU A 9 -24.55 29.62 1.88
N ALA A 10 -25.60 30.19 1.29
CA ALA A 10 -26.25 31.41 1.79
C ALA A 10 -26.95 31.22 3.16
N GLU A 11 -27.30 29.97 3.53
CA GLU A 11 -27.80 29.64 4.86
C GLU A 11 -26.68 29.49 5.91
N LEU A 12 -25.40 29.61 5.51
CA LEU A 12 -24.27 29.49 6.41
C LEU A 12 -23.66 30.84 6.77
N ASP A 13 -23.51 31.06 8.07
CA ASP A 13 -22.64 32.10 8.62
C ASP A 13 -21.16 31.66 8.59
N LEU A 14 -20.25 32.62 8.73
CA LEU A 14 -18.80 32.39 8.67
C LEU A 14 -18.36 31.27 9.61
N ASP A 15 -18.82 31.26 10.87
CA ASP A 15 -18.40 30.26 11.86
C ASP A 15 -18.78 28.84 11.44
N ALA A 16 -19.98 28.63 10.90
CA ALA A 16 -20.34 27.31 10.41
C ALA A 16 -19.60 26.93 9.12
N LYS A 17 -19.33 27.89 8.24
CA LYS A 17 -18.50 27.63 7.05
C LYS A 17 -17.13 27.13 7.49
N VAL A 18 -16.41 27.85 8.35
CA VAL A 18 -15.05 27.45 8.78
C VAL A 18 -15.04 26.17 9.61
N ASN A 19 -16.08 25.90 10.41
CA ASN A 19 -16.19 24.66 11.17
C ASN A 19 -16.35 23.44 10.25
N LEU A 20 -17.06 23.59 9.12
CA LEU A 20 -17.17 22.54 8.10
C LEU A 20 -15.82 22.20 7.42
N LEU A 21 -14.84 23.11 7.49
CA LEU A 21 -13.50 22.96 6.89
C LEU A 21 -12.49 22.33 7.87
N ALA A 22 -12.88 22.13 9.13
CA ALA A 22 -12.04 21.52 10.15
C ALA A 22 -12.57 20.12 10.50
N GLY A 23 -11.66 19.18 10.76
CA GLY A 23 -12.04 17.93 11.41
C GLY A 23 -12.79 18.22 12.72
N GLN A 24 -13.92 17.53 12.95
CA GLN A 24 -14.55 17.52 14.27
C GLN A 24 -13.82 16.55 15.22
N ASP A 25 -13.26 15.49 14.65
CA ASP A 25 -12.45 14.45 15.29
C ASP A 25 -11.39 13.95 14.29
N VAL A 26 -10.81 12.78 14.53
CA VAL A 26 -9.77 12.21 13.67
C VAL A 26 -10.25 11.87 12.28
N TRP A 27 -11.52 11.51 12.12
CA TRP A 27 -12.02 10.84 10.92
C TRP A 27 -13.18 11.56 10.26
N SER A 28 -13.73 12.63 10.85
CA SER A 28 -14.97 13.20 10.32
C SER A 28 -15.06 14.71 10.36
N LEU A 29 -15.96 15.24 9.52
CA LEU A 29 -16.37 16.64 9.47
C LEU A 29 -17.76 16.81 10.12
N PRO A 30 -18.07 17.98 10.68
CA PRO A 30 -19.30 18.15 11.44
C PRO A 30 -20.56 18.07 10.59
N ALA A 31 -21.64 17.59 11.22
CA ALA A 31 -22.98 17.69 10.66
C ALA A 31 -23.50 19.15 10.74
N LEU A 32 -24.34 19.55 9.78
CA LEU A 32 -25.06 20.83 9.81
C LEU A 32 -26.56 20.58 9.60
N PRO A 33 -27.32 20.23 10.67
CA PRO A 33 -28.73 19.85 10.56
C PRO A 33 -29.63 20.91 9.91
N ARG A 34 -29.28 22.20 10.02
CA ARG A 34 -30.05 23.31 9.44
C ARG A 34 -30.17 23.25 7.91
N ILE A 35 -29.15 22.72 7.24
CA ILE A 35 -29.14 22.48 5.79
C ILE A 35 -29.31 21.00 5.44
N GLY A 36 -29.67 20.15 6.41
CA GLY A 36 -29.82 18.71 6.21
C GLY A 36 -28.52 17.93 6.01
N LEU A 37 -27.35 18.53 6.29
CA LEU A 37 -26.06 17.88 6.14
C LEU A 37 -25.78 16.92 7.31
N ALA A 38 -25.60 15.64 7.00
CA ALA A 38 -25.02 14.66 7.91
C ALA A 38 -23.49 14.82 8.02
N SER A 39 -22.90 14.27 9.09
CA SER A 39 -21.45 14.25 9.24
C SER A 39 -20.79 13.45 8.10
N LEU A 40 -19.72 13.99 7.53
CA LEU A 40 -18.92 13.33 6.52
C LEU A 40 -17.79 12.56 7.18
N VAL A 41 -17.73 11.26 6.90
CA VAL A 41 -16.73 10.35 7.48
C VAL A 41 -15.68 9.99 6.43
N LEU A 42 -14.42 10.16 6.80
CA LEU A 42 -13.22 9.82 6.05
C LEU A 42 -12.55 8.60 6.71
N SER A 43 -11.96 7.71 5.92
CA SER A 43 -11.23 6.57 6.47
C SER A 43 -10.16 6.05 5.51
N ASP A 44 -9.05 5.54 6.03
CA ASP A 44 -8.13 4.72 5.25
C ASP A 44 -8.75 3.36 4.94
N GLY A 45 -8.23 2.57 4.01
CA GLY A 45 -7.05 2.83 3.19
C GLY A 45 -7.10 2.09 1.85
N PRO A 46 -5.97 1.98 1.16
CA PRO A 46 -5.94 1.60 -0.26
C PRO A 46 -6.36 0.16 -0.55
N VAL A 47 -6.35 -0.74 0.45
CA VAL A 47 -6.59 -2.19 0.28
C VAL A 47 -7.70 -2.76 1.17
N GLY A 48 -8.40 -1.91 1.89
CA GLY A 48 -9.45 -2.27 2.83
C GLY A 48 -9.92 -1.01 3.56
N VAL A 49 -11.13 -1.03 4.13
CA VAL A 49 -11.68 0.15 4.82
C VAL A 49 -11.56 -0.03 6.32
N ARG A 50 -10.71 0.77 6.97
CA ARG A 50 -10.49 0.72 8.41
C ARG A 50 -11.77 1.07 9.18
N GLY A 51 -12.46 2.13 8.77
CA GLY A 51 -13.54 2.76 9.51
C GLY A 51 -13.03 3.83 10.49
N THR A 52 -13.89 4.25 11.41
CA THR A 52 -13.56 5.20 12.50
C THR A 52 -12.97 4.54 13.73
N HIS A 53 -13.14 3.22 13.85
CA HIS A 53 -12.62 2.41 14.95
C HIS A 53 -11.60 1.42 14.41
N TRP A 54 -10.38 1.46 14.94
CA TRP A 54 -9.34 0.51 14.57
C TRP A 54 -9.44 -0.73 15.47
N SER A 55 -10.39 -1.62 15.16
CA SER A 55 -10.64 -2.83 15.98
C SER A 55 -10.92 -4.06 15.11
N PRO A 56 -10.45 -5.26 15.52
CA PRO A 56 -10.82 -6.53 14.88
C PRO A 56 -12.30 -6.92 15.07
N ASP A 57 -13.07 -6.21 15.90
CA ASP A 57 -14.50 -6.47 16.08
C ASP A 57 -15.38 -5.97 14.91
N ASP A 58 -14.84 -5.07 14.08
CA ASP A 58 -15.44 -4.64 12.81
C ASP A 58 -14.44 -4.86 11.67
N PRO A 59 -14.25 -6.12 11.22
CA PRO A 59 -13.24 -6.46 10.23
C PRO A 59 -13.53 -5.79 8.88
N SER A 60 -12.56 -5.77 7.99
CA SER A 60 -12.69 -5.34 6.59
C SER A 60 -12.06 -6.38 5.69
N VAL A 61 -12.52 -6.47 4.44
CA VAL A 61 -11.74 -7.18 3.43
C VAL A 61 -10.34 -6.59 3.32
N THR A 62 -9.34 -7.45 3.12
CA THR A 62 -7.96 -7.10 2.81
C THR A 62 -7.62 -7.60 1.42
N LEU A 63 -7.58 -6.67 0.47
CA LEU A 63 -7.09 -6.89 -0.89
C LEU A 63 -5.56 -7.01 -0.93
N PRO A 64 -5.00 -7.58 -2.01
CA PRO A 64 -3.57 -7.48 -2.29
C PRO A 64 -3.08 -6.02 -2.35
N SER A 65 -1.80 -5.80 -2.06
CA SER A 65 -1.19 -4.46 -2.05
C SER A 65 -1.37 -3.69 -3.36
N PRO A 66 -1.31 -2.35 -3.36
CA PRO A 66 -1.33 -1.56 -4.59
C PRO A 66 -0.25 -1.97 -5.60
N THR A 67 0.97 -2.31 -5.18
CA THR A 67 1.99 -2.90 -6.07
C THR A 67 1.49 -4.18 -6.72
N ALA A 68 0.83 -5.07 -5.96
CA ALA A 68 0.24 -6.30 -6.49
C ALA A 68 -0.87 -5.99 -7.51
N LEU A 69 -1.76 -5.05 -7.19
CA LEU A 69 -2.81 -4.63 -8.13
C LEU A 69 -2.21 -4.03 -9.41
N ALA A 70 -1.12 -3.25 -9.33
CA ALA A 70 -0.41 -2.77 -10.51
C ALA A 70 0.24 -3.90 -11.31
N ALA A 71 0.78 -4.93 -10.63
CA ALA A 71 1.35 -6.10 -11.27
C ALA A 71 0.33 -6.89 -12.10
N SER A 72 -0.97 -6.69 -11.88
CA SER A 72 -2.01 -7.22 -12.77
C SER A 72 -2.04 -6.53 -14.14
N TRP A 73 -1.58 -5.29 -14.27
CA TRP A 73 -1.69 -4.47 -15.48
C TRP A 73 -3.13 -4.40 -16.02
N ASP A 74 -4.12 -4.38 -15.11
CA ASP A 74 -5.54 -4.44 -15.45
C ASP A 74 -6.37 -3.34 -14.76
N PRO A 75 -6.61 -2.21 -15.44
CA PRO A 75 -7.47 -1.15 -14.94
C PRO A 75 -8.91 -1.61 -14.68
N ARG A 76 -9.41 -2.66 -15.37
CA ARG A 76 -10.77 -3.18 -15.15
C ARG A 76 -10.83 -3.98 -13.86
N LEU A 77 -9.78 -4.73 -13.53
CA LEU A 77 -9.65 -5.37 -12.23
C LEU A 77 -9.59 -4.33 -11.10
N ALA A 78 -8.91 -3.20 -11.31
CA ALA A 78 -8.90 -2.08 -10.37
C ALA A 78 -10.30 -1.47 -10.16
N VAL A 79 -11.13 -1.37 -11.20
CA VAL A 79 -12.56 -0.98 -11.06
C VAL A 79 -13.30 -1.98 -10.17
N LYS A 80 -13.11 -3.28 -10.37
CA LYS A 80 -13.77 -4.32 -9.56
C LYS A 80 -13.33 -4.26 -8.09
N ALA A 81 -12.04 -4.08 -7.84
CA ALA A 81 -11.49 -3.85 -6.50
C ALA A 81 -12.08 -2.58 -5.85
N GLY A 82 -12.15 -1.47 -6.59
CA GLY A 82 -12.75 -0.22 -6.10
C GLY A 82 -14.23 -0.38 -5.71
N ARG A 83 -15.01 -1.15 -6.47
CA ARG A 83 -16.42 -1.43 -6.16
C ARG A 83 -16.60 -2.20 -4.86
N LEU A 84 -15.72 -3.17 -4.59
CA LEU A 84 -15.69 -3.88 -3.31
C LEU A 84 -15.37 -2.92 -2.16
N LEU A 85 -14.39 -2.04 -2.34
CA LEU A 85 -14.03 -1.06 -1.31
C LEU A 85 -15.13 -0.03 -1.05
N ALA A 86 -15.88 0.39 -2.08
CA ALA A 86 -17.07 1.21 -1.89
C ALA A 86 -18.18 0.47 -1.12
N GLN A 87 -18.37 -0.82 -1.37
CA GLN A 87 -19.29 -1.65 -0.61
C GLN A 87 -18.90 -1.69 0.87
N GLU A 88 -17.62 -1.92 1.17
CA GLU A 88 -17.10 -1.93 2.55
C GLU A 88 -17.19 -0.55 3.21
N ALA A 89 -16.87 0.53 2.48
CA ALA A 89 -17.00 1.89 2.98
C ALA A 89 -18.45 2.22 3.36
N ARG A 90 -19.41 1.86 2.51
CA ARG A 90 -20.83 2.04 2.82
C ARG A 90 -21.29 1.21 4.02
N ARG A 91 -20.81 -0.04 4.15
CA ARG A 91 -21.10 -0.89 5.31
C ARG A 91 -20.63 -0.22 6.61
N LYS A 92 -19.50 0.48 6.57
CA LYS A 92 -18.88 1.20 7.69
C LYS A 92 -19.32 2.66 7.83
N GLY A 93 -20.27 3.15 7.02
CA GLY A 93 -20.73 4.55 7.07
C GLY A 93 -19.68 5.58 6.61
N VAL A 94 -18.66 5.14 5.86
CA VAL A 94 -17.59 5.98 5.32
C VAL A 94 -18.05 6.64 4.01
N HIS A 95 -17.84 7.95 3.91
CA HIS A 95 -18.21 8.77 2.76
C HIS A 95 -17.01 9.05 1.85
N VAL A 96 -15.80 9.07 2.41
CA VAL A 96 -14.55 9.35 1.69
C VAL A 96 -13.50 8.31 2.05
N LEU A 97 -13.01 7.59 1.04
CA LEU A 97 -11.89 6.66 1.18
C LEU A 97 -10.57 7.39 0.90
N LEU A 98 -9.62 7.27 1.83
CA LEU A 98 -8.31 7.94 1.76
C LEU A 98 -7.32 7.15 0.89
N ALA A 99 -7.66 7.05 -0.39
CA ALA A 99 -6.98 6.24 -1.39
C ALA A 99 -7.35 6.76 -2.79
N PRO A 100 -6.64 6.32 -3.86
CA PRO A 100 -5.44 5.50 -3.84
C PRO A 100 -4.15 6.34 -3.70
N THR A 101 -3.06 5.67 -3.32
CA THR A 101 -1.71 6.25 -3.24
C THR A 101 -0.99 6.10 -4.59
N VAL A 102 -0.67 7.23 -5.24
CA VAL A 102 -0.17 7.28 -6.64
C VAL A 102 1.19 7.99 -6.76
N ASN A 103 1.91 8.12 -5.64
CA ASN A 103 3.34 8.43 -5.64
C ASN A 103 4.12 7.35 -6.43
N LEU A 104 5.30 7.68 -6.93
CA LEU A 104 6.04 6.81 -7.84
C LEU A 104 7.10 5.99 -7.08
N HIS A 105 7.39 4.78 -7.56
CA HIS A 105 8.54 4.00 -7.11
C HIS A 105 9.84 4.64 -7.62
N ARG A 106 10.23 5.78 -7.04
CA ARG A 106 11.46 6.51 -7.42
C ARG A 106 12.71 5.74 -7.01
N SER A 107 12.73 5.24 -5.78
CA SER A 107 13.82 4.46 -5.18
C SER A 107 13.27 3.11 -4.69
N PRO A 108 14.02 2.00 -4.83
CA PRO A 108 13.62 0.71 -4.27
C PRO A 108 13.64 0.70 -2.72
N LEU A 109 14.18 1.75 -2.10
CA LEU A 109 14.25 1.89 -0.64
C LEU A 109 13.02 2.55 -0.01
N GLY A 110 12.09 3.10 -0.79
CA GLY A 110 10.94 3.84 -0.26
C GLY A 110 10.08 3.00 0.70
N GLY A 111 9.81 3.52 1.90
CA GLY A 111 9.08 2.80 2.96
C GLY A 111 7.67 2.35 2.58
N ARG A 112 6.97 3.18 1.80
CA ARG A 112 5.61 2.93 1.29
C ARG A 112 5.59 2.40 -0.15
N HIS A 113 6.70 1.83 -0.61
CA HIS A 113 6.77 1.27 -1.96
C HIS A 113 5.64 0.25 -2.19
N PHE A 114 5.27 -0.57 -1.20
CA PHE A 114 4.14 -1.51 -1.29
C PHE A 114 2.79 -0.84 -1.52
N GLU A 115 2.63 0.42 -1.09
CA GLU A 115 1.37 1.18 -1.13
C GLU A 115 1.22 1.99 -2.43
N CYS A 116 2.30 2.15 -3.18
CA CYS A 116 2.32 2.78 -4.49
C CYS A 116 2.17 1.74 -5.60
N TYR A 117 1.81 2.17 -6.81
CA TYR A 117 1.54 1.23 -7.91
C TYR A 117 2.79 0.86 -8.72
N SER A 118 3.53 1.84 -9.22
CA SER A 118 4.60 1.60 -10.20
C SER A 118 5.64 2.73 -10.22
N GLU A 119 6.81 2.43 -10.79
CA GLU A 119 7.79 3.44 -11.24
C GLU A 119 7.32 4.21 -12.49
N ASP A 120 6.34 3.68 -13.23
CA ASP A 120 5.84 4.26 -14.49
C ASP A 120 4.56 5.10 -14.27
N PRO A 121 4.53 6.37 -14.70
CA PRO A 121 3.38 7.24 -14.46
C PRO A 121 2.12 6.82 -15.23
N LEU A 122 2.25 6.19 -16.41
CA LEU A 122 1.10 5.74 -17.20
C LEU A 122 0.46 4.51 -16.55
N LEU A 123 1.25 3.55 -16.07
CA LEU A 123 0.73 2.40 -15.34
C LEU A 123 0.05 2.84 -14.04
N THR A 124 0.74 3.65 -13.22
CA THR A 124 0.20 4.20 -11.96
C THR A 124 -1.11 4.95 -12.20
N GLY A 125 -1.15 5.88 -13.16
CA GLY A 125 -2.35 6.64 -13.47
C GLY A 125 -3.49 5.77 -13.99
N SER A 126 -3.20 4.78 -14.85
CA SER A 126 -4.23 3.91 -15.45
C SER A 126 -4.90 3.01 -14.42
N ILE A 127 -4.12 2.39 -13.53
CA ILE A 127 -4.65 1.56 -12.43
C ILE A 127 -5.39 2.44 -11.41
N GLY A 128 -4.80 3.58 -11.03
CA GLY A 128 -5.43 4.55 -10.14
C GLY A 128 -6.77 5.07 -10.68
N ALA A 129 -6.87 5.35 -11.99
CA ALA A 129 -8.12 5.80 -12.61
C ALA A 129 -9.21 4.71 -12.57
N GLY A 130 -8.83 3.44 -12.79
CA GLY A 130 -9.73 2.30 -12.61
C GLY A 130 -10.23 2.19 -11.17
N TYR A 131 -9.32 2.28 -10.19
CA TYR A 131 -9.66 2.28 -8.77
C TYR A 131 -10.64 3.39 -8.40
N VAL A 132 -10.32 4.64 -8.75
CA VAL A 132 -11.18 5.81 -8.50
C VAL A 132 -12.57 5.63 -9.10
N THR A 133 -12.64 5.15 -10.35
CA THR A 133 -13.92 4.89 -11.02
C THR A 133 -14.73 3.85 -10.24
N GLY A 134 -14.10 2.74 -9.85
CA GLY A 134 -14.77 1.68 -9.10
C GLY A 134 -15.32 2.13 -7.75
N VAL A 135 -14.58 2.94 -7.00
CA VAL A 135 -15.04 3.45 -5.70
C VAL A 135 -16.18 4.45 -5.87
N GLN A 136 -16.06 5.40 -6.79
CA GLN A 136 -17.06 6.45 -7.01
C GLN A 136 -18.35 5.92 -7.65
N ASP A 137 -18.30 4.85 -8.45
CA ASP A 137 -19.49 4.13 -8.96
C ASP A 137 -20.40 3.64 -7.81
N GLY A 138 -19.80 3.35 -6.65
CA GLY A 138 -20.48 2.95 -5.42
C GLY A 138 -20.99 4.10 -4.56
N GLY A 139 -20.83 5.37 -4.99
CA GLY A 139 -21.26 6.56 -4.25
C GLY A 139 -20.32 6.97 -3.11
N VAL A 140 -19.08 6.50 -3.12
CA VAL A 140 -18.05 6.82 -2.12
C VAL A 140 -16.99 7.69 -2.78
N ALA A 141 -16.61 8.79 -2.12
CA ALA A 141 -15.54 9.64 -2.61
C ALA A 141 -14.16 8.98 -2.40
N VAL A 142 -13.19 9.41 -3.18
CA VAL A 142 -11.77 9.08 -2.99
C VAL A 142 -10.97 10.34 -2.75
N THR A 143 -9.85 10.23 -2.03
CA THR A 143 -8.79 11.26 -2.02
C THR A 143 -7.51 10.68 -2.58
N VAL A 144 -7.23 10.96 -3.86
CA VAL A 144 -5.98 10.50 -4.49
C VAL A 144 -4.81 11.16 -3.77
N LYS A 145 -3.81 10.37 -3.34
CA LYS A 145 -2.76 10.80 -2.42
C LYS A 145 -1.36 10.34 -2.83
N HIS A 146 -0.28 10.97 -2.37
CA HIS A 146 -0.21 12.25 -1.68
C HIS A 146 0.34 13.27 -2.67
N PHE A 147 -0.41 14.35 -2.89
CA PHE A 147 -0.11 15.38 -3.87
C PHE A 147 0.88 16.39 -3.26
N VAL A 148 2.15 16.44 -3.65
CA VAL A 148 2.87 15.56 -4.60
C VAL A 148 4.32 15.36 -4.13
N ALA A 149 5.02 14.39 -4.73
CA ALA A 149 6.43 14.07 -4.50
C ALA A 149 6.76 13.53 -3.08
N ASN A 150 5.78 12.87 -2.45
CA ASN A 150 5.97 12.10 -1.22
C ASN A 150 6.40 10.66 -1.55
N ASP A 151 7.58 10.50 -2.18
CA ASP A 151 8.04 9.23 -2.74
C ASP A 151 9.01 8.46 -1.79
N PHE A 152 9.13 8.90 -0.54
CA PHE A 152 9.99 8.38 0.54
C PHE A 152 9.44 8.87 1.90
N GLU A 153 9.89 8.27 3.01
CA GLU A 153 9.32 8.52 4.35
C GLU A 153 10.22 9.37 5.27
N THR A 154 11.53 9.30 5.08
CA THR A 154 12.53 9.95 5.95
C THR A 154 12.30 11.46 5.99
N GLU A 155 12.06 12.02 7.19
CA GLU A 155 11.77 13.45 7.40
C GLU A 155 10.59 13.99 6.57
N ARG A 156 9.64 13.13 6.13
CA ARG A 156 8.52 13.52 5.23
C ARG A 156 7.74 14.75 5.70
N PHE A 157 7.68 14.99 7.01
CA PHE A 157 7.01 16.15 7.59
C PHE A 157 7.68 17.48 7.26
N THR A 158 9.00 17.51 7.07
CA THR A 158 9.77 18.77 7.00
C THR A 158 10.61 18.90 5.74
N VAL A 159 10.84 17.80 5.03
CA VAL A 159 11.68 17.80 3.83
C VAL A 159 11.12 18.70 2.73
N ASP A 160 12.02 19.41 2.07
CA ASP A 160 11.78 20.13 0.84
C ASP A 160 12.36 19.37 -0.36
N VAL A 161 11.46 18.86 -1.20
CA VAL A 161 11.82 18.15 -2.42
C VAL A 161 12.10 19.16 -3.54
N ARG A 162 13.34 19.18 -4.02
CA ARG A 162 13.80 20.08 -5.07
C ARG A 162 13.90 19.33 -6.38
N LEU A 163 13.11 19.75 -7.36
CA LEU A 163 13.05 19.11 -8.67
C LEU A 163 12.68 20.07 -9.79
N GLY A 164 13.22 19.82 -10.98
CA GLY A 164 12.91 20.59 -12.18
C GLY A 164 11.46 20.40 -12.63
N GLU A 165 10.83 21.47 -13.12
CA GLU A 165 9.41 21.47 -13.51
C GLU A 165 9.08 20.38 -14.54
N ARG A 166 10.02 20.09 -15.45
CA ARG A 166 9.84 18.99 -16.40
C ARG A 166 9.64 17.64 -15.73
N ALA A 167 10.46 17.27 -14.75
CA ALA A 167 10.31 16.01 -14.03
C ALA A 167 9.02 16.02 -13.21
N LEU A 168 8.72 17.15 -12.56
CA LEU A 168 7.46 17.34 -11.84
C LEU A 168 6.24 17.08 -12.74
N ARG A 169 6.22 17.63 -13.95
CA ARG A 169 5.11 17.52 -14.93
C ARG A 169 5.04 16.16 -15.63
N GLU A 170 6.17 15.63 -16.07
CA GLU A 170 6.21 14.38 -16.86
C GLU A 170 6.14 13.11 -16.00
N LEU A 171 6.51 13.18 -14.72
CA LEU A 171 6.51 12.03 -13.80
C LEU A 171 5.51 12.23 -12.66
N TYR A 172 5.81 13.10 -11.70
CA TYR A 172 5.13 13.06 -10.39
C TYR A 172 3.71 13.60 -10.40
N LEU A 173 3.42 14.57 -11.27
CA LEU A 173 2.06 15.08 -11.51
C LEU A 173 1.29 14.23 -12.52
N ALA A 174 1.96 13.44 -13.35
CA ALA A 174 1.33 12.75 -14.48
C ALA A 174 0.25 11.72 -14.06
N PRO A 175 0.43 10.89 -13.01
CA PRO A 175 -0.64 10.03 -12.50
C PRO A 175 -1.85 10.83 -12.04
N PHE A 176 -1.64 11.93 -11.31
CA PHE A 176 -2.72 12.79 -10.84
C PHE A 176 -3.47 13.45 -12.01
N GLU A 177 -2.75 13.99 -13.00
CA GLU A 177 -3.36 14.57 -14.20
C GLU A 177 -4.24 13.54 -14.91
N LEU A 178 -3.70 12.34 -15.13
CA LEU A 178 -4.41 11.27 -15.82
C LEU A 178 -5.69 10.89 -15.06
N ILE A 179 -5.62 10.71 -13.74
CA ILE A 179 -6.77 10.36 -12.91
C ILE A 179 -7.81 11.49 -12.89
N VAL A 180 -7.38 12.74 -12.75
CA VAL A 180 -8.27 13.91 -12.78
C VAL A 180 -9.03 13.97 -14.11
N ARG A 181 -8.34 13.81 -15.23
CA ARG A 181 -8.96 13.88 -16.55
C ARG A 181 -9.86 12.68 -16.86
N ARG A 182 -9.47 11.46 -16.45
CA ARG A 182 -10.19 10.22 -16.82
C ARG A 182 -11.27 9.80 -15.83
N ALA A 183 -11.02 9.95 -14.54
CA ALA A 183 -11.87 9.41 -13.47
C ALA A 183 -12.52 10.49 -12.60
N LYS A 184 -12.07 11.76 -12.69
CA LYS A 184 -12.63 12.91 -11.97
C LYS A 184 -12.80 12.61 -10.47
N PRO A 185 -11.69 12.41 -9.74
CA PRO A 185 -11.75 12.10 -8.31
C PRO A 185 -12.43 13.26 -7.58
N TRP A 186 -13.19 12.94 -6.55
CA TRP A 186 -13.90 13.95 -5.77
C TRP A 186 -13.03 14.60 -4.70
N GLY A 187 -11.84 14.05 -4.43
CA GLY A 187 -10.88 14.58 -3.49
C GLY A 187 -9.41 14.34 -3.89
N ILE A 188 -8.54 15.18 -3.35
CA ILE A 188 -7.08 15.07 -3.41
C ILE A 188 -6.53 15.27 -1.99
N MET A 189 -5.54 14.49 -1.59
CA MET A 189 -4.84 14.72 -0.31
C MET A 189 -3.50 15.41 -0.57
N ALA A 190 -3.30 16.58 0.02
CA ALA A 190 -2.02 17.30 0.00
C ALA A 190 -0.99 16.59 0.88
N ALA A 191 0.22 16.41 0.36
CA ALA A 191 1.31 15.71 1.02
C ALA A 191 1.89 16.46 2.23
N TYR A 192 2.70 15.73 3.01
CA TYR A 192 3.45 16.28 4.14
C TYR A 192 4.58 17.22 3.74
N ASN A 193 5.31 16.87 2.69
CA ASN A 193 6.55 17.53 2.28
C ASN A 193 6.30 18.90 1.64
N SER A 194 7.39 19.64 1.46
CA SER A 194 7.44 20.78 0.55
C SER A 194 7.90 20.35 -0.83
N VAL A 195 7.49 21.12 -1.84
CA VAL A 195 8.02 21.04 -3.20
C VAL A 195 8.54 22.41 -3.57
N ASN A 196 9.81 22.47 -3.98
CA ASN A 196 10.47 23.69 -4.44
C ASN A 196 10.33 24.89 -3.46
N GLY A 197 10.32 24.60 -2.16
CA GLY A 197 10.31 25.60 -1.08
C GLY A 197 8.93 25.95 -0.51
N THR A 198 7.85 25.33 -0.99
CA THR A 198 6.50 25.56 -0.45
C THR A 198 5.87 24.25 0.02
N THR A 199 5.38 24.23 1.26
CA THR A 199 4.63 23.09 1.83
C THR A 199 3.40 22.80 0.98
N MET A 200 3.10 21.53 0.70
CA MET A 200 1.99 21.16 -0.19
C MET A 200 0.61 21.62 0.29
N THR A 201 0.40 21.77 1.61
CA THR A 201 -0.83 22.35 2.17
C THR A 201 -0.99 23.86 1.91
N GLN A 202 0.06 24.52 1.43
CA GLN A 202 0.11 25.97 1.17
C GLN A 202 0.41 26.28 -0.32
N HIS A 203 0.51 25.26 -1.18
CA HIS A 203 1.10 25.39 -2.51
C HIS A 203 0.11 25.89 -3.59
N ALA A 204 -0.25 27.18 -3.53
CA ALA A 204 -1.22 27.80 -4.43
C ALA A 204 -0.97 27.56 -5.93
N GLU A 205 0.29 27.58 -6.36
CA GLU A 205 0.63 27.37 -7.78
C GLU A 205 0.23 25.96 -8.27
N LEU A 206 0.56 24.90 -7.51
CA LEU A 206 0.21 23.54 -7.89
C LEU A 206 -1.28 23.23 -7.63
N VAL A 207 -1.84 23.72 -6.53
CA VAL A 207 -3.24 23.42 -6.17
C VAL A 207 -4.23 24.25 -6.98
N ASN A 208 -4.09 25.58 -6.96
CA ASN A 208 -5.02 26.47 -7.67
C ASN A 208 -4.63 26.66 -9.14
N GLY A 209 -3.34 26.80 -9.44
CA GLY A 209 -2.86 26.98 -10.82
C GLY A 209 -2.97 25.71 -11.65
N VAL A 210 -2.28 24.64 -11.24
CA VAL A 210 -2.20 23.39 -12.03
C VAL A 210 -3.45 22.53 -11.86
N LEU A 211 -3.71 22.04 -10.64
CA LEU A 211 -4.76 21.06 -10.38
C LEU A 211 -6.15 21.61 -10.74
N ARG A 212 -6.48 22.82 -10.29
CA ARG A 212 -7.78 23.46 -10.59
C ARG A 212 -7.80 24.19 -11.92
N GLY A 213 -6.82 25.07 -12.15
CA GLY A 213 -6.79 25.91 -13.34
C GLY A 213 -6.55 25.11 -14.63
N GLU A 214 -5.48 24.33 -14.69
CA GLU A 214 -5.11 23.60 -15.93
C GLU A 214 -5.89 22.29 -16.13
N TRP A 215 -6.16 21.55 -15.06
CA TRP A 215 -6.80 20.23 -15.17
C TRP A 215 -8.31 20.25 -14.93
N GLY A 216 -8.85 21.34 -14.38
CA GLY A 216 -10.28 21.49 -14.14
C GLY A 216 -10.80 20.65 -12.97
N PHE A 217 -9.96 20.36 -11.97
CA PHE A 217 -10.39 19.68 -10.76
C PHE A 217 -11.42 20.53 -9.98
N ASP A 218 -12.58 19.93 -9.69
CA ASP A 218 -13.69 20.58 -8.98
C ASP A 218 -13.93 20.02 -7.57
N GLY A 219 -13.16 18.99 -7.18
CA GLY A 219 -13.25 18.35 -5.87
C GLY A 219 -12.58 19.16 -4.76
N PHE A 220 -12.54 18.55 -3.57
CA PHE A 220 -11.91 19.15 -2.39
C PHE A 220 -10.46 18.68 -2.20
N VAL A 221 -9.66 19.52 -1.55
CA VAL A 221 -8.29 19.21 -1.12
C VAL A 221 -8.27 19.10 0.39
N VAL A 222 -7.86 17.94 0.89
CA VAL A 222 -7.68 17.66 2.32
C VAL A 222 -6.21 17.59 2.67
N SER A 223 -5.84 17.99 3.88
CA SER A 223 -4.47 17.80 4.36
C SER A 223 -4.24 16.33 4.67
N ASP A 224 -3.00 15.87 4.53
CA ASP A 224 -2.59 14.71 5.31
C ASP A 224 -2.68 15.04 6.82
N TRP A 225 -2.72 14.01 7.68
CA TRP A 225 -2.98 14.16 9.11
C TRP A 225 -1.88 14.98 9.77
N LEU A 226 -2.23 16.16 10.31
CA LEU A 226 -1.30 17.13 10.93
C LEU A 226 -0.34 17.81 9.93
N ALA A 227 -0.56 17.69 8.62
CA ALA A 227 0.27 18.35 7.60
C ALA A 227 0.01 19.86 7.49
N ALA A 228 -1.20 20.32 7.83
CA ALA A 228 -1.56 21.73 7.78
C ALA A 228 -1.08 22.44 9.06
N ARG A 229 -0.23 23.46 8.91
CA ARG A 229 0.47 24.12 10.03
C ARG A 229 0.29 25.63 10.13
N ASP A 230 -0.29 26.24 9.10
CA ASP A 230 -0.52 27.68 9.02
C ASP A 230 -1.93 27.95 8.51
N THR A 231 -2.70 28.79 9.20
CA THR A 231 -4.09 29.09 8.85
C THR A 231 -4.20 29.89 7.55
N VAL A 232 -3.50 31.03 7.45
CA VAL A 232 -3.66 31.99 6.35
C VAL A 232 -3.03 31.46 5.07
N ALA A 233 -1.81 30.91 5.17
CA ALA A 233 -1.10 30.35 4.04
C ALA A 233 -1.79 29.10 3.49
N SER A 234 -2.35 28.23 4.34
CA SER A 234 -3.08 27.05 3.84
C SER A 234 -4.39 27.44 3.17
N ALA A 235 -5.12 28.41 3.73
CA ALA A 235 -6.34 28.92 3.13
C ALA A 235 -6.09 29.51 1.73
N ASN A 236 -5.12 30.41 1.61
CA ASN A 236 -4.75 31.01 0.33
C ASN A 236 -4.03 30.02 -0.61
N GLY A 237 -3.41 28.98 -0.05
CA GLY A 237 -2.77 27.86 -0.74
C GLY A 237 -3.75 26.93 -1.47
N GLY A 238 -5.05 27.02 -1.17
CA GLY A 238 -6.11 26.24 -1.81
C GLY A 238 -6.52 24.97 -1.07
N LEU A 239 -6.02 24.75 0.16
CA LEU A 239 -6.48 23.68 1.05
C LEU A 239 -7.94 23.93 1.45
N ASP A 240 -8.83 22.95 1.29
CA ASP A 240 -10.24 23.10 1.68
C ASP A 240 -10.53 22.52 3.07
N VAL A 241 -9.89 21.41 3.44
CA VAL A 241 -10.15 20.71 4.70
C VAL A 241 -8.85 20.41 5.44
N ALA A 242 -8.78 20.77 6.73
CA ALA A 242 -7.63 20.49 7.59
C ALA A 242 -7.97 19.38 8.60
N MET A 243 -7.22 18.25 8.52
CA MET A 243 -7.38 17.06 9.36
C MET A 243 -6.10 16.78 10.19
N PRO A 244 -6.23 16.12 11.36
CA PRO A 244 -7.46 15.78 12.09
C PRO A 244 -8.01 16.95 12.92
N GLY A 245 -9.19 16.76 13.51
CA GLY A 245 -9.76 17.57 14.59
C GLY A 245 -9.48 17.01 15.99
N PRO A 246 -10.00 17.67 17.05
CA PRO A 246 -10.80 18.91 17.03
C PRO A 246 -9.94 20.20 17.00
N ARG A 247 -8.63 20.11 17.28
CA ARG A 247 -7.71 21.25 17.15
C ARG A 247 -6.93 21.16 15.86
N THR A 248 -7.15 22.12 14.97
CA THR A 248 -6.47 22.22 13.68
C THR A 248 -6.19 23.69 13.32
N VAL A 249 -5.68 23.95 12.11
CA VAL A 249 -5.40 25.31 11.62
C VAL A 249 -6.66 26.03 11.12
N PHE A 250 -7.72 25.30 10.79
CA PHE A 250 -9.03 25.84 10.43
C PHE A 250 -10.00 25.81 11.61
N GLY A 251 -11.28 26.16 11.38
CA GLY A 251 -12.25 26.44 12.44
C GLY A 251 -12.10 27.87 12.98
N GLU A 252 -12.10 28.03 14.30
CA GLU A 252 -12.06 29.35 14.96
C GLU A 252 -10.91 30.24 14.46
N ARG A 253 -9.70 29.69 14.31
CA ARG A 253 -8.52 30.42 13.80
C ARG A 253 -8.74 31.00 12.40
N LEU A 254 -9.44 30.27 11.52
CA LEU A 254 -9.74 30.75 10.17
C LEU A 254 -10.82 31.83 10.20
N ALA A 255 -11.83 31.71 11.07
CA ALA A 255 -12.81 32.80 11.24
C ALA A 255 -12.17 34.07 11.82
N GLU A 256 -11.23 33.94 12.76
CA GLU A 256 -10.44 35.08 13.26
C GLU A 256 -9.64 35.74 12.14
N ALA A 257 -8.93 34.97 11.31
CA ALA A 257 -8.17 35.48 10.17
C ALA A 257 -9.06 36.22 9.16
N VAL A 258 -10.27 35.70 8.88
CA VAL A 258 -11.23 36.38 8.00
C VAL A 258 -11.74 37.68 8.61
N ARG A 259 -12.13 37.66 9.89
CA ARG A 259 -12.57 38.86 10.61
C ARG A 259 -11.47 39.92 10.72
N GLY A 260 -10.21 39.48 10.80
CA GLY A 260 -9.01 40.32 10.78
C GLY A 260 -8.64 40.88 9.42
N GLY A 261 -9.26 40.38 8.33
CA GLY A 261 -8.96 40.78 6.95
C GLY A 261 -7.71 40.14 6.35
N GLU A 262 -7.18 39.09 6.98
CA GLU A 262 -6.01 38.33 6.51
C GLU A 262 -6.40 37.28 5.44
N VAL A 263 -7.66 36.83 5.46
CA VAL A 263 -8.26 35.94 4.45
C VAL A 263 -9.58 36.54 3.99
N ASP A 264 -9.82 36.58 2.68
CA ASP A 264 -11.12 37.01 2.13
C ASP A 264 -12.19 35.94 2.42
N GLU A 265 -13.39 36.34 2.87
CA GLU A 265 -14.50 35.40 3.10
C GLU A 265 -14.85 34.62 1.83
N ALA A 266 -14.65 35.20 0.63
CA ALA A 266 -14.86 34.52 -0.64
C ALA A 266 -13.97 33.27 -0.81
N VAL A 267 -12.80 33.22 -0.15
CA VAL A 267 -11.92 32.04 -0.11
C VAL A 267 -12.59 30.92 0.69
N VAL A 268 -13.17 31.25 1.86
CA VAL A 268 -13.92 30.31 2.70
C VAL A 268 -15.19 29.82 1.98
N ASP A 269 -15.89 30.69 1.26
CA ASP A 269 -17.03 30.32 0.41
C ASP A 269 -16.66 29.29 -0.65
N ALA A 270 -15.50 29.48 -1.30
CA ALA A 270 -14.99 28.52 -2.29
C ALA A 270 -14.69 27.14 -1.68
N MET A 271 -14.11 27.11 -0.48
CA MET A 271 -13.82 25.87 0.24
C MET A 271 -15.11 25.16 0.66
N ALA A 272 -16.03 25.88 1.31
CA ALA A 272 -17.30 25.32 1.78
C ALA A 272 -18.15 24.78 0.62
N ARG A 273 -18.16 25.47 -0.52
CA ARG A 273 -18.83 24.99 -1.75
C ARG A 273 -18.33 23.63 -2.20
N ARG A 274 -17.02 23.36 -2.15
CA ARG A 274 -16.44 22.07 -2.53
C ARG A 274 -16.81 20.96 -1.54
N VAL A 275 -16.84 21.27 -0.24
CA VAL A 275 -17.30 20.31 0.78
C VAL A 275 -18.79 20.01 0.64
N LEU A 276 -19.62 21.00 0.32
CA LEU A 276 -21.05 20.79 0.04
C LEU A 276 -21.28 20.00 -1.26
N LEU A 277 -20.47 20.23 -2.29
CA LEU A 277 -20.48 19.42 -3.52
C LEU A 277 -20.10 17.97 -3.24
N LEU A 278 -19.07 17.74 -2.42
CA LEU A 278 -18.71 16.41 -1.91
C LEU A 278 -19.89 15.77 -1.19
N ALA A 279 -20.52 16.48 -0.24
CA ALA A 279 -21.66 15.99 0.52
C ALA A 279 -22.86 15.61 -0.37
N HIS A 280 -23.06 16.35 -1.46
CA HIS A 280 -24.07 15.98 -2.44
C HIS A 280 -23.70 14.69 -3.19
N ARG A 281 -22.45 14.58 -3.66
CA ARG A 281 -21.94 13.42 -4.41
C ARG A 281 -21.98 12.13 -3.59
N THR A 282 -21.73 12.21 -2.28
CA THR A 282 -21.77 11.06 -1.35
C THR A 282 -23.14 10.83 -0.72
N GLY A 283 -24.12 11.69 -0.99
CA GLY A 283 -25.48 11.57 -0.45
C GLY A 283 -25.67 12.04 0.99
N ALA A 284 -24.66 12.66 1.61
CA ALA A 284 -24.73 13.19 2.98
C ALA A 284 -25.71 14.35 3.18
N LEU A 285 -26.19 14.99 2.10
CA LEU A 285 -27.27 16.00 2.12
C LEU A 285 -28.69 15.41 1.90
N GLY A 286 -28.80 14.09 1.76
CA GLY A 286 -30.05 13.41 1.38
C GLY A 286 -30.33 13.48 -0.13
N GLY A 287 -30.71 12.36 -0.74
CA GLY A 287 -31.08 12.30 -2.16
C GLY A 287 -29.91 12.35 -3.17
N GLY A 288 -28.73 11.86 -2.78
CA GLY A 288 -27.59 11.68 -3.68
C GLY A 288 -27.79 10.54 -4.71
N PRO A 289 -26.88 10.41 -5.70
CA PRO A 289 -26.95 9.33 -6.69
C PRO A 289 -26.92 7.98 -5.99
N ALA A 290 -27.90 7.12 -6.31
CA ALA A 290 -27.90 5.75 -5.80
C ALA A 290 -26.66 5.01 -6.34
N PRO A 291 -26.07 4.09 -5.56
CA PRO A 291 -25.00 3.22 -6.05
C PRO A 291 -25.46 2.55 -7.35
N THR A 292 -24.62 2.58 -8.36
CA THR A 292 -24.97 2.08 -9.70
C THR A 292 -24.64 0.60 -9.87
N THR A 293 -24.02 -0.02 -8.88
CA THR A 293 -23.40 -1.35 -8.99
C THR A 293 -24.01 -2.36 -8.03
N SER A 294 -24.11 -3.61 -8.47
CA SER A 294 -24.50 -4.75 -7.63
C SER A 294 -23.37 -5.14 -6.65
N PRO A 295 -23.72 -5.74 -5.50
CA PRO A 295 -22.72 -6.27 -4.57
C PRO A 295 -21.78 -7.28 -5.23
N VAL A 296 -20.53 -7.31 -4.75
CA VAL A 296 -19.50 -8.28 -5.18
C VAL A 296 -19.05 -9.13 -3.99
N ASP A 297 -18.63 -10.36 -4.28
CA ASP A 297 -18.06 -11.28 -3.30
C ASP A 297 -16.62 -10.86 -2.98
N GLY A 298 -16.37 -10.49 -1.72
CA GLY A 298 -15.09 -9.97 -1.26
C GLY A 298 -13.95 -10.99 -1.37
N ASP A 299 -14.20 -12.25 -1.01
CA ASP A 299 -13.18 -13.31 -1.04
C ASP A 299 -12.83 -13.67 -2.48
N ALA A 300 -13.84 -13.76 -3.34
CA ALA A 300 -13.63 -14.03 -4.76
C ALA A 300 -12.82 -12.92 -5.44
N VAL A 301 -13.10 -11.65 -5.11
CA VAL A 301 -12.33 -10.50 -5.64
C VAL A 301 -10.90 -10.52 -5.09
N ALA A 302 -10.71 -10.72 -3.78
CA ALA A 302 -9.37 -10.75 -3.17
C ALA A 302 -8.50 -11.87 -3.78
N ARG A 303 -9.06 -13.07 -3.95
CA ARG A 303 -8.40 -14.21 -4.58
C ARG A 303 -8.09 -13.94 -6.06
N GLU A 304 -9.02 -13.33 -6.81
CA GLU A 304 -8.77 -12.96 -8.21
C GLU A 304 -7.65 -11.91 -8.33
N VAL A 305 -7.65 -10.87 -7.51
CA VAL A 305 -6.56 -9.88 -7.52
C VAL A 305 -5.23 -10.57 -7.21
N ALA A 306 -5.20 -11.50 -6.25
CA ALA A 306 -3.99 -12.27 -5.92
C ALA A 306 -3.51 -13.07 -7.14
N HIS A 307 -4.35 -13.90 -7.77
CA HIS A 307 -3.99 -14.68 -8.97
C HIS A 307 -3.41 -13.81 -10.09
N ARG A 308 -4.07 -12.68 -10.37
CA ARG A 308 -3.70 -11.77 -11.46
C ARG A 308 -2.41 -11.00 -11.16
N SER A 309 -2.07 -10.83 -9.89
CA SER A 309 -0.90 -10.08 -9.45
C SER A 309 0.38 -10.91 -9.37
N PHE A 310 0.28 -12.22 -9.18
CA PHE A 310 1.46 -13.06 -9.00
C PHE A 310 2.34 -13.05 -10.25
N VAL A 311 3.64 -12.82 -10.03
CA VAL A 311 4.63 -12.71 -11.10
C VAL A 311 5.58 -13.89 -11.01
N LEU A 312 5.51 -14.78 -11.99
CA LEU A 312 6.48 -15.86 -12.13
C LEU A 312 7.74 -15.30 -12.81
N LEU A 313 8.79 -15.04 -12.04
CA LEU A 313 10.03 -14.45 -12.57
C LEU A 313 10.92 -15.50 -13.25
N ARG A 314 10.88 -16.74 -12.76
CA ARG A 314 11.73 -17.82 -13.25
C ARG A 314 11.01 -19.15 -13.13
N ASN A 315 11.15 -20.01 -14.13
CA ASN A 315 10.67 -21.40 -14.12
C ASN A 315 11.43 -22.28 -15.13
N GLU A 316 12.77 -22.21 -15.12
CA GLU A 316 13.64 -22.80 -16.16
C GLU A 316 13.49 -24.31 -16.32
N THR A 317 13.24 -25.04 -15.22
CA THR A 317 13.11 -26.50 -15.25
C THR A 317 11.70 -26.96 -15.61
N GLY A 318 10.74 -26.03 -15.69
CA GLY A 318 9.31 -26.34 -15.82
C GLY A 318 8.73 -27.05 -14.59
N VAL A 319 9.31 -26.84 -13.40
CA VAL A 319 8.82 -27.42 -12.13
C VAL A 319 7.42 -26.94 -11.80
N LEU A 320 7.10 -25.67 -12.11
CA LEU A 320 5.75 -25.14 -11.99
C LEU A 320 4.98 -25.27 -13.31
N PRO A 321 3.68 -25.60 -13.27
CA PRO A 321 2.92 -25.97 -12.07
C PRO A 321 3.28 -27.38 -11.58
N LEU A 322 3.12 -27.63 -10.29
CA LEU A 322 3.38 -28.91 -9.63
C LEU A 322 2.39 -29.99 -10.12
N ARG A 323 2.88 -30.95 -10.91
CA ARG A 323 2.05 -32.00 -11.54
C ARG A 323 2.04 -33.29 -10.73
N ASN A 324 1.13 -33.38 -9.75
CA ASN A 324 0.96 -34.56 -8.88
C ASN A 324 2.25 -34.99 -8.15
N PRO A 325 2.92 -34.09 -7.40
CA PRO A 325 4.10 -34.46 -6.63
C PRO A 325 3.75 -35.52 -5.58
N GLN A 326 4.66 -36.45 -5.31
CA GLN A 326 4.50 -37.45 -4.24
C GLN A 326 4.71 -36.82 -2.86
N SER A 327 5.63 -35.87 -2.74
CA SER A 327 5.93 -35.18 -1.49
C SER A 327 6.38 -33.73 -1.67
N ILE A 328 5.91 -32.85 -0.80
CA ILE A 328 6.22 -31.43 -0.77
C ILE A 328 6.76 -31.05 0.60
N ALA A 329 7.95 -30.46 0.62
CA ALA A 329 8.48 -29.73 1.77
C ALA A 329 8.07 -28.26 1.67
N LEU A 330 7.16 -27.80 2.52
CA LEU A 330 6.88 -26.37 2.68
C LEU A 330 7.80 -25.80 3.76
N ILE A 331 8.61 -24.82 3.41
CA ILE A 331 9.70 -24.33 4.26
C ILE A 331 9.60 -22.81 4.42
N GLY A 332 9.89 -22.31 5.62
CA GLY A 332 9.97 -20.87 5.90
C GLY A 332 8.85 -20.40 6.81
N ALA A 333 9.18 -19.57 7.81
CA ALA A 333 8.23 -19.12 8.83
C ALA A 333 7.03 -18.35 8.23
N LEU A 334 7.28 -17.60 7.14
CA LEU A 334 6.23 -16.87 6.42
C LEU A 334 5.24 -17.77 5.67
N ALA A 335 5.49 -19.09 5.60
CA ALA A 335 4.49 -20.02 5.10
C ALA A 335 3.31 -20.17 6.07
N ALA A 336 3.55 -20.08 7.38
CA ALA A 336 2.51 -20.12 8.40
C ALA A 336 2.01 -18.72 8.80
N ASP A 337 2.89 -17.72 8.77
CA ASP A 337 2.58 -16.33 9.14
C ASP A 337 3.00 -15.35 8.04
N PRO A 338 2.28 -15.31 6.91
CA PRO A 338 2.64 -14.47 5.76
C PRO A 338 2.36 -12.99 6.04
N LYS A 339 3.13 -12.12 5.39
CA LYS A 339 2.81 -10.69 5.31
C LYS A 339 1.71 -10.47 4.27
N ILE A 340 0.48 -10.21 4.73
CA ILE A 340 -0.68 -10.01 3.84
C ILE A 340 -0.94 -8.56 3.44
N LEU A 341 -0.39 -7.59 4.17
CA LEU A 341 -0.54 -6.14 3.97
C LEU A 341 0.69 -5.40 4.52
N GLY A 342 1.02 -4.22 4.01
CA GLY A 342 2.13 -3.40 4.52
C GLY A 342 1.78 -2.61 5.79
N GLY A 343 2.77 -2.07 6.49
CA GLY A 343 2.57 -1.35 7.76
C GLY A 343 1.94 0.04 7.61
N GLY A 344 1.52 0.65 8.72
CA GLY A 344 1.00 2.03 8.76
C GLY A 344 -0.50 2.17 8.50
N SER A 345 -0.90 3.32 7.96
CA SER A 345 -2.29 3.74 7.73
C SER A 345 -3.10 2.77 6.86
N ALA A 346 -2.44 1.99 6.00
CA ALA A 346 -3.07 0.97 5.15
C ALA A 346 -3.57 -0.29 5.90
N THR A 347 -3.29 -0.41 7.21
CA THR A 347 -3.61 -1.59 8.00
C THR A 347 -5.11 -1.71 8.30
N VAL A 348 -5.67 -2.89 8.01
CA VAL A 348 -7.02 -3.30 8.38
C VAL A 348 -7.01 -4.70 9.01
N PHE A 349 -8.08 -5.07 9.70
CA PHE A 349 -8.24 -6.39 10.28
C PHE A 349 -9.13 -7.27 9.38
N PRO A 350 -8.58 -8.28 8.70
CA PRO A 350 -9.40 -9.23 7.96
C PRO A 350 -10.19 -10.13 8.92
N ASP A 351 -11.35 -10.61 8.46
CA ASP A 351 -12.16 -11.58 9.21
C ASP A 351 -11.47 -12.95 9.32
N HIS A 352 -10.71 -13.32 8.27
CA HIS A 352 -9.91 -14.53 8.22
C HIS A 352 -8.68 -14.33 7.32
N ILE A 353 -7.68 -15.20 7.47
CA ILE A 353 -6.46 -15.20 6.64
C ILE A 353 -6.19 -16.63 6.20
N ALA A 354 -5.98 -16.85 4.91
CA ALA A 354 -5.42 -18.10 4.40
C ALA A 354 -3.90 -17.97 4.27
N SER A 355 -3.15 -18.61 5.17
CA SER A 355 -1.68 -18.69 5.04
C SER A 355 -1.28 -19.62 3.88
N PRO A 356 -0.06 -19.48 3.30
CA PRO A 356 0.47 -20.49 2.38
C PRO A 356 0.32 -21.93 2.89
N LEU A 357 0.60 -22.16 4.18
CA LEU A 357 0.46 -23.46 4.81
C LEU A 357 -0.99 -23.96 4.81
N ASP A 358 -1.95 -23.09 5.13
CA ASP A 358 -3.37 -23.45 5.14
C ASP A 358 -3.89 -23.70 3.72
N GLY A 359 -3.55 -22.82 2.77
CA GLY A 359 -3.92 -22.97 1.37
C GLY A 359 -3.37 -24.26 0.76
N LEU A 360 -2.10 -24.59 1.01
CA LEU A 360 -1.53 -25.86 0.53
C LEU A 360 -2.15 -27.07 1.23
N LYS A 361 -2.39 -27.03 2.55
CA LYS A 361 -3.09 -28.11 3.26
C LYS A 361 -4.49 -28.36 2.69
N ALA A 362 -5.21 -27.30 2.32
CA ALA A 362 -6.54 -27.41 1.73
C ALA A 362 -6.51 -27.90 0.28
N ALA A 363 -5.46 -27.57 -0.48
CA ALA A 363 -5.39 -27.82 -1.91
C ALA A 363 -4.58 -29.06 -2.32
N VAL A 364 -3.74 -29.60 -1.43
CA VAL A 364 -2.80 -30.69 -1.76
C VAL A 364 -3.54 -31.89 -2.36
N PRO A 365 -3.08 -32.44 -3.50
CA PRO A 365 -3.72 -33.59 -4.12
C PRO A 365 -3.75 -34.81 -3.20
N ALA A 366 -4.78 -35.64 -3.34
CA ALA A 366 -4.88 -36.89 -2.60
C ALA A 366 -3.66 -37.79 -2.90
N GLY A 367 -2.98 -38.24 -1.85
CA GLY A 367 -1.79 -39.09 -1.96
C GLY A 367 -0.46 -38.33 -1.98
N THR A 368 -0.47 -37.00 -2.01
CA THR A 368 0.73 -36.17 -1.82
C THR A 368 0.99 -35.95 -0.33
N GLU A 369 2.21 -36.22 0.13
CA GLU A 369 2.65 -35.88 1.49
C GLU A 369 3.04 -34.40 1.56
N LEU A 370 2.46 -33.65 2.49
CA LEU A 370 2.85 -32.27 2.79
C LEU A 370 3.44 -32.21 4.19
N ALA A 371 4.69 -31.78 4.28
CA ALA A 371 5.38 -31.55 5.55
C ALA A 371 5.89 -30.10 5.61
N TYR A 372 6.00 -29.57 6.83
CA TYR A 372 6.34 -28.17 7.08
C TYR A 372 7.52 -28.05 8.03
N ALA A 373 8.44 -27.13 7.73
CA ALA A 373 9.50 -26.70 8.66
C ALA A 373 9.64 -25.17 8.64
N PRO A 374 9.75 -24.49 9.79
CA PRO A 374 9.85 -23.03 9.84
C PRO A 374 11.17 -22.49 9.27
N GLY A 375 12.27 -23.24 9.34
CA GLY A 375 13.56 -22.80 8.82
C GLY A 375 14.06 -21.52 9.50
N ALA A 376 14.19 -20.44 8.72
CA ALA A 376 14.59 -19.12 9.22
C ALA A 376 13.36 -18.25 9.51
N ASP A 377 13.33 -17.64 10.70
CA ASP A 377 12.35 -16.62 11.06
C ASP A 377 12.91 -15.22 10.71
N PRO A 378 12.27 -14.46 9.80
CA PRO A 378 12.72 -13.12 9.44
C PRO A 378 12.39 -12.05 10.47
N ARG A 379 11.50 -12.33 11.41
CA ARG A 379 10.98 -11.31 12.33
C ARG A 379 12.04 -10.93 13.36
N THR A 380 12.23 -9.63 13.52
CA THR A 380 13.06 -9.07 14.58
C THR A 380 12.29 -8.86 15.87
N THR A 381 10.96 -8.95 15.83
CA THR A 381 10.04 -8.83 16.98
C THR A 381 9.19 -10.09 17.14
N LEU A 382 8.69 -10.34 18.35
CA LEU A 382 7.80 -11.47 18.61
C LEU A 382 6.36 -11.13 18.19
N PRO A 383 5.62 -12.08 17.61
CA PRO A 383 4.19 -11.90 17.38
C PRO A 383 3.46 -11.69 18.70
N ALA A 384 2.38 -10.91 18.67
CA ALA A 384 1.52 -10.72 19.84
C ALA A 384 0.97 -12.07 20.32
N ALA A 385 0.99 -12.29 21.64
CA ALA A 385 0.54 -13.54 22.24
C ALA A 385 -0.95 -13.82 21.92
N THR A 386 -1.22 -14.98 21.35
CA THR A 386 -2.57 -15.45 20.96
C THR A 386 -2.80 -16.87 21.46
N ASP A 387 -1.97 -17.81 21.02
CA ASP A 387 -2.19 -19.24 21.21
C ASP A 387 -1.95 -19.69 22.65
N ASN A 388 -2.89 -20.44 23.19
CA ASN A 388 -2.92 -20.89 24.59
C ASN A 388 -2.98 -19.75 25.64
N PHE A 389 -3.25 -18.52 25.22
CA PHE A 389 -3.52 -17.39 26.10
C PHE A 389 -5.02 -17.16 26.27
N ARG A 390 -5.44 -16.79 27.47
CA ARG A 390 -6.79 -16.27 27.76
C ARG A 390 -6.66 -14.91 28.43
N LEU A 391 -6.83 -13.85 27.67
CA LEU A 391 -6.46 -12.49 28.08
C LEU A 391 -7.67 -11.57 28.16
N ARG A 392 -7.55 -10.57 29.03
CA ARG A 392 -8.43 -9.41 29.15
C ARG A 392 -7.60 -8.15 29.23
N ALA A 393 -8.13 -7.03 28.77
CA ALA A 393 -7.57 -5.74 29.08
C ALA A 393 -8.44 -5.03 30.13
N THR A 394 -7.78 -4.41 31.11
CA THR A 394 -8.39 -3.63 32.18
C THR A 394 -7.85 -2.22 32.14
N ALA A 395 -8.72 -1.24 31.91
CA ALA A 395 -8.38 0.18 31.90
C ALA A 395 -8.66 0.82 33.27
N ARG A 396 -7.75 1.68 33.76
CA ARG A 396 -7.82 2.28 35.10
C ARG A 396 -7.53 3.78 35.10
N ALA A 397 -8.14 4.46 36.07
CA ALA A 397 -7.82 5.84 36.43
C ALA A 397 -6.57 5.92 37.33
N ALA A 398 -6.07 7.14 37.54
CA ALA A 398 -4.85 7.39 38.32
C ALA A 398 -4.94 6.93 39.79
N ASP A 399 -6.15 6.87 40.36
CA ASP A 399 -6.39 6.37 41.72
C ASP A 399 -6.59 4.84 41.80
N GLY A 400 -6.46 4.14 40.67
CA GLY A 400 -6.64 2.69 40.55
C GLY A 400 -8.07 2.24 40.27
N THR A 401 -9.04 3.17 40.22
CA THR A 401 -10.43 2.86 39.87
C THR A 401 -10.51 2.21 38.50
N ARG A 402 -11.18 1.05 38.41
CA ARG A 402 -11.40 0.36 37.13
C ARG A 402 -12.44 1.12 36.30
N LEU A 403 -12.04 1.56 35.11
CA LEU A 403 -12.88 2.28 34.16
C LEU A 403 -13.64 1.32 33.25
N ALA A 404 -12.93 0.36 32.64
CA ALA A 404 -13.51 -0.66 31.77
C ALA A 404 -12.70 -1.95 31.76
N GLU A 405 -13.32 -3.03 31.29
CA GLU A 405 -12.68 -4.34 31.09
C GLU A 405 -13.29 -5.03 29.87
N PHE A 406 -12.45 -5.63 29.03
CA PHE A 406 -12.89 -6.33 27.81
C PHE A 406 -11.99 -7.54 27.51
N PRO A 407 -12.53 -8.59 26.88
CA PRO A 407 -11.74 -9.74 26.44
C PRO A 407 -10.79 -9.36 25.30
N LEU A 408 -9.65 -10.05 25.22
CA LEU A 408 -8.70 -9.87 24.13
C LEU A 408 -8.52 -11.18 23.35
N ARG A 409 -8.51 -11.07 22.02
CA ARG A 409 -8.15 -12.18 21.11
C ARG A 409 -6.64 -12.32 20.93
N SER A 410 -5.92 -11.22 21.04
CA SER A 410 -4.46 -11.16 20.99
C SER A 410 -3.97 -10.18 22.05
N ALA A 411 -2.74 -10.36 22.54
CA ALA A 411 -2.15 -9.54 23.58
C ALA A 411 -1.63 -8.20 23.04
N ARG A 412 -2.46 -7.48 22.27
CA ARG A 412 -2.15 -6.20 21.64
C ARG A 412 -3.29 -5.21 21.83
N ILE A 413 -2.93 -3.98 22.13
CA ILE A 413 -3.81 -2.81 22.18
C ILE A 413 -3.32 -1.82 21.14
N ASP A 414 -4.22 -1.36 20.25
CA ASP A 414 -3.97 -0.31 19.26
C ASP A 414 -5.21 0.60 19.17
N TRP A 415 -5.34 1.54 20.10
CA TRP A 415 -6.43 2.53 20.09
C TRP A 415 -5.92 3.83 19.51
N ILE A 416 -6.34 4.14 18.27
CA ILE A 416 -6.03 5.40 17.60
C ILE A 416 -7.34 6.11 17.25
N GLY A 417 -7.42 7.37 17.63
CA GLY A 417 -8.59 8.21 17.42
C GLY A 417 -9.49 8.21 18.65
N GLU A 418 -10.52 7.37 18.62
CA GLU A 418 -11.44 7.21 19.74
C GLU A 418 -11.02 6.05 20.65
N LEU A 419 -11.19 6.26 21.96
CA LEU A 419 -11.02 5.19 22.94
C LEU A 419 -12.25 4.27 22.94
N PRO A 420 -12.10 3.00 23.37
CA PRO A 420 -13.23 2.11 23.64
C PRO A 420 -14.30 2.76 24.51
N ALA A 421 -15.57 2.37 24.28
CA ALA A 421 -16.71 2.91 25.02
C ALA A 421 -16.52 2.83 26.55
N GLY A 422 -16.79 3.94 27.24
CA GLY A 422 -16.61 4.07 28.68
C GLY A 422 -15.23 4.57 29.12
N LEU A 423 -14.31 4.81 28.18
CA LEU A 423 -13.01 5.43 28.45
C LEU A 423 -12.98 6.89 28.00
N ASP A 424 -12.30 7.71 28.79
CA ASP A 424 -12.06 9.13 28.50
C ASP A 424 -10.56 9.43 28.63
N ALA A 425 -10.00 10.14 27.65
CA ALA A 425 -8.56 10.42 27.60
C ALA A 425 -8.07 11.31 28.75
N GLY A 426 -8.97 12.07 29.39
CA GLY A 426 -8.67 12.88 30.57
C GLY A 426 -8.61 12.08 31.88
N THR A 427 -9.24 10.90 31.93
CA THR A 427 -9.30 10.06 33.14
C THR A 427 -8.49 8.77 33.04
N LEU A 428 -8.24 8.27 31.83
CA LEU A 428 -7.48 7.06 31.58
C LEU A 428 -6.00 7.27 31.95
N ALA A 429 -5.47 6.43 32.85
CA ALA A 429 -4.09 6.51 33.33
C ALA A 429 -3.27 5.27 32.99
N SER A 430 -3.89 4.08 32.98
CA SER A 430 -3.20 2.85 32.62
C SER A 430 -4.13 1.81 31.99
N VAL A 431 -3.54 0.89 31.25
CA VAL A 431 -4.20 -0.29 30.67
C VAL A 431 -3.36 -1.51 30.98
N GLU A 432 -4.00 -2.55 31.50
CA GLU A 432 -3.37 -3.83 31.86
C GLU A 432 -3.92 -4.96 31.00
N ILE A 433 -3.08 -5.61 30.20
CA ILE A 433 -3.38 -6.91 29.57
C ILE A 433 -3.07 -7.99 30.61
N ALA A 434 -4.04 -8.77 31.06
CA ALA A 434 -3.83 -9.82 32.06
C ALA A 434 -4.64 -11.09 31.77
N GLY A 435 -4.12 -12.23 32.21
CA GLY A 435 -4.81 -13.52 32.09
C GLY A 435 -3.91 -14.72 32.36
N THR A 436 -4.28 -15.86 31.77
CA THR A 436 -3.56 -17.14 31.95
C THR A 436 -2.94 -17.60 30.64
N PHE A 437 -1.73 -18.13 30.70
CA PHE A 437 -1.04 -18.84 29.61
C PHE A 437 -0.89 -20.32 29.96
N LEU A 438 -1.14 -21.22 29.01
CA LEU A 438 -0.88 -22.67 29.15
C LEU A 438 0.27 -23.07 28.21
N PRO A 439 1.49 -23.31 28.73
CA PRO A 439 2.61 -23.77 27.91
C PRO A 439 2.31 -25.11 27.26
N ASP A 440 2.61 -25.24 25.97
CA ASP A 440 2.49 -26.47 25.19
C ASP A 440 3.80 -27.30 25.16
N ALA A 441 4.93 -26.64 25.41
CA ALA A 441 6.25 -27.23 25.58
C ALA A 441 6.91 -26.78 26.88
N SER A 442 7.79 -27.61 27.43
CA SER A 442 8.63 -27.25 28.58
C SER A 442 9.93 -26.62 28.09
N GLY A 443 10.45 -25.62 28.81
CA GLY A 443 11.75 -24.99 28.57
C GLY A 443 11.69 -23.47 28.63
N THR A 444 12.67 -22.82 28.00
CA THR A 444 12.78 -21.36 27.97
C THR A 444 11.74 -20.74 27.03
N HIS A 445 10.77 -20.02 27.58
CA HIS A 445 9.86 -19.17 26.81
C HIS A 445 10.37 -17.74 26.75
N THR A 446 10.27 -17.09 25.60
CA THR A 446 10.60 -15.68 25.43
C THR A 446 9.31 -14.84 25.41
N PHE A 447 9.24 -13.83 26.25
CA PHE A 447 8.20 -12.80 26.25
C PHE A 447 8.77 -11.47 25.75
N GLY A 448 8.05 -10.80 24.88
CA GLY A 448 8.41 -9.49 24.30
C GLY A 448 7.51 -8.39 24.84
N VAL A 449 8.07 -7.23 25.15
CA VAL A 449 7.33 -6.03 25.54
C VAL A 449 7.54 -4.97 24.47
N THR A 450 6.43 -4.47 23.90
CA THR A 450 6.42 -3.39 22.90
C THR A 450 5.43 -2.31 23.30
N GLY A 451 5.64 -1.09 22.80
CA GLY A 451 4.87 0.11 23.15
C GLY A 451 5.78 1.14 23.84
N PRO A 452 5.77 2.42 23.42
CA PRO A 452 6.63 3.44 24.01
C PRO A 452 6.05 3.97 25.32
N GLY A 453 6.85 3.99 26.38
CA GLY A 453 6.45 4.50 27.69
C GLY A 453 6.77 3.56 28.84
N ASP A 454 6.15 3.78 29.99
CA ASP A 454 6.39 2.99 31.20
C ASP A 454 5.56 1.69 31.16
N LEU A 455 6.24 0.54 31.27
CA LEU A 455 5.62 -0.78 31.20
C LEU A 455 6.11 -1.70 32.31
N ARG A 456 5.25 -2.62 32.71
CA ARG A 456 5.58 -3.71 33.64
C ARG A 456 5.03 -5.03 33.16
N LEU A 457 5.91 -6.02 32.98
CA LEU A 457 5.55 -7.40 32.66
C LEU A 457 5.76 -8.29 33.89
N VAL A 458 4.72 -9.02 34.25
CA VAL A 458 4.72 -10.06 35.29
C VAL A 458 4.37 -11.40 34.64
N VAL A 459 5.18 -12.43 34.88
CA VAL A 459 4.96 -13.80 34.40
C VAL A 459 5.16 -14.76 35.57
N ALA A 460 4.22 -15.67 35.79
CA ALA A 460 4.27 -16.64 36.89
C ALA A 460 4.54 -16.00 38.27
N GLY A 461 3.96 -14.81 38.51
CA GLY A 461 4.15 -14.03 39.73
C GLY A 461 5.51 -13.31 39.86
N GLN A 462 6.40 -13.43 38.87
CA GLN A 462 7.69 -12.75 38.83
C GLN A 462 7.61 -11.52 37.94
N THR A 463 8.09 -10.36 38.43
CA THR A 463 8.27 -9.17 37.59
C THR A 463 9.50 -9.37 36.71
N VAL A 464 9.30 -9.51 35.40
CA VAL A 464 10.37 -9.77 34.43
C VAL A 464 10.79 -8.51 33.68
N PHE A 465 9.92 -7.51 33.60
CA PHE A 465 10.22 -6.17 33.07
C PHE A 465 9.51 -5.13 33.94
N ASP A 466 10.20 -4.04 34.27
CA ASP A 466 9.65 -2.87 34.97
C ASP A 466 10.48 -1.65 34.59
N GLY A 467 9.92 -0.75 33.79
CA GLY A 467 10.57 0.49 33.40
C GLY A 467 10.12 1.07 32.06
N VAL A 468 10.85 2.09 31.61
CA VAL A 468 10.54 2.83 30.39
C VAL A 468 11.08 2.11 29.16
N ASN A 469 10.19 1.77 28.23
CA ASN A 469 10.50 1.17 26.94
C ASN A 469 10.62 2.27 25.87
N LEU A 470 11.80 2.84 25.69
CA LEU A 470 12.11 3.83 24.64
C LEU A 470 13.50 3.55 24.06
N PRO A 471 13.70 3.71 22.73
CA PRO A 471 15.03 3.66 22.15
C PRO A 471 15.90 4.82 22.65
N GLU A 472 17.21 4.62 22.68
CA GLU A 472 18.15 5.63 23.17
C GLU A 472 18.05 6.93 22.34
N GLY A 473 17.74 8.05 22.99
CA GLY A 473 17.54 9.34 22.34
C GLY A 473 16.22 9.49 21.58
N GLY A 474 15.34 8.48 21.61
CA GLY A 474 14.03 8.54 20.96
C GLY A 474 13.02 9.35 21.76
N ASP A 475 12.20 10.13 21.05
CA ASP A 475 11.01 10.74 21.61
C ASP A 475 9.80 9.80 21.49
N ILE A 476 8.79 10.05 22.31
CA ILE A 476 7.58 9.22 22.37
C ILE A 476 6.87 9.15 21.02
N PHE A 477 6.66 10.26 20.30
CA PHE A 477 5.85 10.28 19.08
C PHE A 477 6.50 9.53 17.93
N THR A 478 7.81 9.71 17.74
CA THR A 478 8.57 8.94 16.74
C THR A 478 8.61 7.47 17.10
N SER A 479 8.77 7.15 18.40
CA SER A 479 8.85 5.77 18.90
C SER A 479 7.51 5.03 18.88
N VAL A 480 6.37 5.71 18.72
CA VAL A 480 5.09 5.02 18.51
C VAL A 480 5.01 4.42 17.10
N MET A 481 5.68 5.03 16.12
CA MET A 481 5.72 4.55 14.73
C MET A 481 6.83 3.51 14.50
N GLN A 482 7.70 3.29 15.50
CA GLN A 482 8.83 2.35 15.42
C GLN A 482 8.68 1.27 16.48
N VAL A 483 8.86 0.00 16.12
CA VAL A 483 8.75 -1.08 17.11
C VAL A 483 10.05 -1.21 17.90
N HIS A 484 10.02 -0.82 19.17
CA HIS A 484 11.10 -1.12 20.13
C HIS A 484 10.64 -2.26 21.07
N GLU A 485 11.27 -3.44 20.92
CA GLU A 485 10.96 -4.64 21.70
C GLU A 485 12.00 -4.91 22.79
N GLN A 486 11.53 -5.18 24.01
CA GLN A 486 12.32 -5.69 25.12
C GLN A 486 11.96 -7.16 25.40
N ARG A 487 12.95 -8.06 25.29
CA ARG A 487 12.74 -9.51 25.50
C ARG A 487 13.13 -9.96 26.90
N ARG A 488 12.35 -10.88 27.46
CA ARG A 488 12.61 -11.54 28.75
C ARG A 488 12.36 -13.04 28.61
N GLU A 489 13.22 -13.82 29.24
CA GLU A 489 13.15 -15.29 29.19
C GLU A 489 12.68 -15.84 30.53
N VAL A 490 11.80 -16.83 30.48
CA VAL A 490 11.23 -17.50 31.66
C VAL A 490 11.16 -18.99 31.39
N GLU A 491 11.66 -19.80 32.31
CA GLU A 491 11.51 -21.26 32.27
C GLU A 491 10.08 -21.65 32.69
N LEU A 492 9.38 -22.39 31.82
CA LEU A 492 8.02 -22.86 32.07
C LEU A 492 7.90 -24.37 31.80
N THR A 493 6.89 -24.99 32.41
CA THR A 493 6.58 -26.42 32.25
C THR A 493 5.34 -26.59 31.38
N ALA A 494 5.40 -27.49 30.39
CA ALA A 494 4.25 -27.86 29.56
C ALA A 494 3.06 -28.30 30.43
N GLY A 495 1.88 -27.77 30.13
CA GLY A 495 0.62 -28.14 30.78
C GLY A 495 0.38 -27.48 32.16
N GLU A 496 1.33 -26.71 32.69
CA GLU A 496 1.16 -25.96 33.94
C GLU A 496 0.71 -24.52 33.64
N PRO A 497 -0.55 -24.14 33.93
CA PRO A 497 -1.04 -22.79 33.64
C PRO A 497 -0.33 -21.75 34.52
N VAL A 498 0.05 -20.63 33.92
CA VAL A 498 0.70 -19.50 34.61
C VAL A 498 -0.03 -18.19 34.38
N ASP A 499 -0.04 -17.34 35.40
CA ASP A 499 -0.58 -15.98 35.30
C ASP A 499 0.42 -15.07 34.57
N VAL A 500 -0.10 -14.21 33.69
CA VAL A 500 0.68 -13.23 32.93
C VAL A 500 -0.04 -11.89 32.94
N SER A 501 0.68 -10.80 33.20
CA SER A 501 0.16 -9.45 33.03
C SER A 501 1.20 -8.46 32.48
N LEU A 502 0.76 -7.61 31.54
CA LEU A 502 1.50 -6.48 31.01
C LEU A 502 0.71 -5.20 31.30
N THR A 503 1.23 -4.35 32.18
CA THR A 503 0.66 -3.03 32.47
C THR A 503 1.38 -1.95 31.69
N TYR A 504 0.63 -1.07 31.03
CA TYR A 504 1.08 0.13 30.34
C TYR A 504 0.53 1.37 31.05
N TRP A 505 1.40 2.31 31.43
CA TRP A 505 0.99 3.61 31.95
C TRP A 505 1.07 4.64 30.84
N ILE A 506 -0.02 5.40 30.64
CA ILE A 506 -0.10 6.37 29.55
C ILE A 506 0.88 7.52 29.83
N PRO A 507 1.84 7.79 28.93
CA PRO A 507 2.77 8.89 29.09
C PRO A 507 2.06 10.25 29.16
N SER A 508 2.60 11.18 29.95
CA SER A 508 2.02 12.52 30.12
C SER A 508 1.84 13.28 28.81
N GLU A 509 2.81 13.15 27.91
CA GLU A 509 2.88 13.76 26.60
C GLU A 509 1.78 13.22 25.68
N MET A 510 1.54 11.90 25.73
CA MET A 510 0.46 11.24 24.98
C MET A 510 -0.91 11.62 25.56
N ALA A 511 -1.02 11.71 26.88
CA ALA A 511 -2.26 12.15 27.53
C ALA A 511 -2.57 13.62 27.21
N GLU A 512 -1.57 14.50 27.17
CA GLU A 512 -1.73 15.90 26.76
C GLU A 512 -2.13 16.02 25.29
N PHE A 513 -1.44 15.29 24.41
CA PHE A 513 -1.79 15.19 23.00
C PHE A 513 -3.23 14.70 22.81
N ALA A 514 -3.64 13.66 23.53
CA ALA A 514 -4.99 13.09 23.44
C ALA A 514 -6.09 14.06 23.89
N ARG A 515 -5.82 14.90 24.90
CA ARG A 515 -6.77 15.95 25.33
C ARG A 515 -6.96 17.06 24.31
N GLY A 516 -5.97 17.29 23.45
CA GLY A 516 -5.99 18.35 22.45
C GLY A 516 -6.33 17.87 21.03
N THR A 517 -6.04 16.61 20.72
CA THR A 517 -6.03 16.08 19.36
C THR A 517 -6.81 14.77 19.33
N PHE A 518 -6.17 13.63 19.61
CA PHE A 518 -6.83 12.33 19.63
C PHE A 518 -6.09 11.30 20.46
N ALA A 519 -6.81 10.27 20.92
CA ALA A 519 -6.22 9.23 21.73
C ALA A 519 -5.31 8.32 20.90
N TRP A 520 -4.13 8.03 21.43
CA TRP A 520 -3.21 7.07 20.85
C TRP A 520 -2.60 6.21 21.97
N VAL A 521 -3.06 4.97 22.05
CA VAL A 521 -2.58 3.98 23.02
C VAL A 521 -2.20 2.73 22.25
N THR A 522 -0.91 2.41 22.20
CA THR A 522 -0.42 1.19 21.54
C THR A 522 0.65 0.51 22.36
N PHE A 523 0.46 -0.78 22.61
CA PHE A 523 1.42 -1.67 23.26
C PHE A 523 1.01 -3.13 23.07
N ALA A 524 1.98 -4.04 23.12
CA ALA A 524 1.70 -5.46 22.99
C ALA A 524 2.67 -6.33 23.81
N LEU A 525 2.16 -7.48 24.24
CA LEU A 525 2.91 -8.59 24.79
C LEU A 525 3.18 -9.61 23.69
N GLY A 526 4.42 -9.73 23.26
CA GLY A 526 4.88 -10.78 22.36
C GLY A 526 5.17 -12.07 23.12
N HIS A 527 5.02 -13.22 22.47
CA HIS A 527 5.40 -14.52 23.04
C HIS A 527 5.99 -15.45 22.00
N ARG A 528 6.94 -16.26 22.44
CA ARG A 528 7.48 -17.39 21.70
C ARG A 528 7.80 -18.54 22.66
N GLY A 529 7.41 -19.75 22.27
CA GLY A 529 7.81 -20.98 22.96
C GLY A 529 9.31 -21.28 22.87
N PRO A 530 9.79 -22.35 23.52
CA PRO A 530 11.15 -22.82 23.37
C PRO A 530 11.48 -23.05 21.90
N VAL A 531 12.47 -22.31 21.40
CA VAL A 531 12.91 -22.39 19.99
C VAL A 531 13.95 -23.50 19.86
N LEU A 532 13.91 -24.25 18.76
CA LEU A 532 15.09 -24.96 18.28
C LEU A 532 16.23 -23.95 18.08
N ASP A 533 17.46 -24.36 18.37
CA ASP A 533 18.65 -23.61 17.98
C ASP A 533 18.51 -23.15 16.51
N PRO A 534 18.74 -21.86 16.16
CA PRO A 534 18.59 -21.40 14.78
C PRO A 534 19.33 -22.25 13.74
N ASP A 535 20.47 -22.85 14.10
CA ASP A 535 21.15 -23.82 13.23
C ASP A 535 20.36 -25.12 13.07
N ALA A 536 19.80 -25.67 14.15
CA ALA A 536 18.93 -26.84 14.11
C ALA A 536 17.67 -26.62 13.25
N GLY A 537 17.05 -25.43 13.31
CA GLY A 537 15.89 -25.09 12.46
C GLY A 537 16.23 -25.10 10.97
N LEU A 538 17.46 -24.67 10.62
CA LEU A 538 17.94 -24.71 9.24
C LEU A 538 18.33 -26.13 8.80
N GLU A 539 18.92 -26.93 9.68
CA GLU A 539 19.23 -28.35 9.43
C GLU A 539 17.95 -29.17 9.22
N GLU A 540 16.91 -28.92 10.01
CA GLU A 540 15.60 -29.55 9.84
C GLU A 540 15.01 -29.24 8.46
N ALA A 541 15.01 -27.96 8.07
CA ALA A 541 14.51 -27.53 6.75
C ALA A 541 15.28 -28.20 5.59
N VAL A 542 16.60 -28.28 5.70
CA VAL A 542 17.47 -28.95 4.70
C VAL A 542 17.18 -30.45 4.64
N ALA A 543 17.06 -31.12 5.80
CA ALA A 543 16.76 -32.54 5.87
C ALA A 543 15.37 -32.87 5.32
N LEU A 544 14.40 -31.98 5.54
CA LEU A 544 13.05 -32.11 4.99
C LEU A 544 13.05 -31.93 3.47
N ALA A 545 13.74 -30.91 2.96
CA ALA A 545 13.91 -30.67 1.53
C ALA A 545 14.55 -31.86 0.81
N ALA A 546 15.61 -32.45 1.39
CA ALA A 546 16.34 -33.58 0.82
C ALA A 546 15.49 -34.86 0.68
N LYS A 547 14.47 -35.03 1.52
CA LYS A 547 13.56 -36.20 1.52
C LYS A 547 12.31 -36.00 0.65
N SER A 548 12.06 -34.78 0.20
CA SER A 548 10.85 -34.41 -0.55
C SER A 548 11.12 -34.32 -2.04
N GLU A 549 10.11 -34.57 -2.88
CA GLU A 549 10.23 -34.44 -4.33
C GLU A 549 10.40 -32.97 -4.74
N VAL A 550 9.68 -32.07 -4.06
CA VAL A 550 9.70 -30.63 -4.30
C VAL A 550 9.85 -29.90 -2.98
N ALA A 551 10.65 -28.84 -2.96
CA ALA A 551 10.72 -27.90 -1.84
C ALA A 551 10.10 -26.55 -2.25
N VAL A 552 9.12 -26.07 -1.50
CA VAL A 552 8.53 -24.74 -1.65
C VAL A 552 9.02 -23.90 -0.47
N VAL A 553 9.89 -22.93 -0.72
CA VAL A 553 10.46 -22.05 0.31
C VAL A 553 9.77 -20.70 0.25
N VAL A 554 9.11 -20.29 1.33
CA VAL A 554 8.46 -18.98 1.45
C VAL A 554 9.40 -18.03 2.19
N VAL A 555 9.87 -17.00 1.49
CA VAL A 555 10.70 -15.92 2.03
C VAL A 555 10.04 -14.57 1.78
N GLY A 556 10.48 -13.53 2.48
CA GLY A 556 9.85 -12.23 2.33
C GLY A 556 10.35 -11.17 3.31
N THR A 557 9.66 -10.06 3.28
CA THR A 557 9.87 -8.92 4.19
C THR A 557 8.83 -8.95 5.31
N THR A 558 9.01 -8.05 6.28
CA THR A 558 8.15 -7.95 7.46
C THR A 558 7.68 -6.50 7.66
N ALA A 559 6.83 -6.26 8.67
CA ALA A 559 6.36 -4.91 8.98
C ALA A 559 7.50 -3.97 9.41
N GLU A 560 8.60 -4.52 9.93
CA GLU A 560 9.80 -3.79 10.33
C GLU A 560 10.69 -3.40 9.15
N VAL A 561 10.44 -3.96 7.96
CA VAL A 561 11.19 -3.65 6.74
C VAL A 561 10.38 -2.75 5.81
N GLU A 562 9.07 -2.98 5.67
CA GLU A 562 8.19 -2.25 4.76
C GLU A 562 7.00 -1.65 5.50
N SER A 563 7.08 -0.37 5.86
CA SER A 563 6.04 0.36 6.56
C SER A 563 6.09 1.86 6.25
N GLU A 564 4.95 2.50 6.42
CA GLU A 564 4.88 3.94 6.63
C GLU A 564 5.78 4.39 7.80
N GLY A 565 6.42 5.54 7.66
CA GLY A 565 7.19 6.22 8.71
C GLY A 565 8.71 6.08 8.62
N PHE A 566 9.24 5.14 7.84
CA PHE A 566 10.69 5.00 7.63
C PHE A 566 11.00 4.36 6.27
N ASP A 567 12.17 4.69 5.72
CA ASP A 567 12.67 4.04 4.51
C ASP A 567 13.59 2.87 4.84
N ARG A 568 13.74 1.96 3.87
CA ARG A 568 14.66 0.83 3.96
C ARG A 568 16.11 1.31 3.85
N THR A 569 17.00 0.59 4.51
CA THR A 569 18.46 0.83 4.42
C THR A 569 19.18 -0.23 3.58
N SER A 570 18.48 -1.32 3.23
CA SER A 570 19.01 -2.45 2.46
C SER A 570 17.90 -3.13 1.66
N LEU A 571 18.29 -3.82 0.60
CA LEU A 571 17.42 -4.70 -0.18
C LEU A 571 17.53 -6.19 0.20
N ALA A 572 18.44 -6.55 1.10
CA ALA A 572 18.59 -7.93 1.56
C ALA A 572 17.34 -8.45 2.27
N LEU A 573 17.07 -9.74 2.15
CA LEU A 573 16.02 -10.39 2.94
C LEU A 573 16.43 -10.39 4.43
N PRO A 574 15.51 -10.06 5.36
CA PRO A 574 15.82 -10.05 6.79
C PRO A 574 16.15 -11.45 7.32
N GLY A 575 16.96 -11.50 8.39
CA GLY A 575 17.33 -12.75 9.06
C GLY A 575 18.27 -13.63 8.23
N ARG A 576 18.11 -14.95 8.34
CA ARG A 576 18.94 -15.97 7.65
C ARG A 576 18.24 -16.57 6.43
N GLN A 577 17.30 -15.83 5.82
CA GLN A 577 16.49 -16.34 4.71
C GLN A 577 17.32 -16.67 3.46
N ASP A 578 18.29 -15.84 3.09
CA ASP A 578 19.17 -16.14 1.94
C ASP A 578 19.99 -17.41 2.15
N GLU A 579 20.47 -17.64 3.38
CA GLU A 579 21.19 -18.86 3.76
C GLU A 579 20.26 -20.09 3.74
N LEU A 580 19.03 -19.95 4.24
CA LEU A 580 18.00 -20.99 4.16
C LEU A 580 17.78 -21.44 2.72
N VAL A 581 17.51 -20.49 1.81
CA VAL A 581 17.25 -20.81 0.40
C VAL A 581 18.46 -21.47 -0.24
N THR A 582 19.65 -20.92 -0.02
CA THR A 582 20.91 -21.49 -0.55
C THR A 582 21.12 -22.94 -0.12
N ARG A 583 20.92 -23.24 1.18
CA ARG A 583 21.10 -24.61 1.69
C ARG A 583 20.00 -25.57 1.23
N VAL A 584 18.75 -25.11 1.15
CA VAL A 584 17.63 -25.91 0.65
C VAL A 584 17.80 -26.24 -0.84
N ALA A 585 18.17 -25.26 -1.67
CA ALA A 585 18.42 -25.45 -3.10
C ALA A 585 19.59 -26.41 -3.37
N ALA A 586 20.62 -26.38 -2.52
CA ALA A 586 21.73 -27.34 -2.60
C ALA A 586 21.28 -28.78 -2.28
N ALA A 587 20.28 -28.95 -1.41
CA ALA A 587 19.75 -30.25 -1.00
C ALA A 587 18.63 -30.77 -1.94
N ASN A 588 17.89 -29.88 -2.59
CA ASN A 588 16.81 -30.23 -3.52
C ASN A 588 16.85 -29.34 -4.77
N ARG A 589 17.08 -29.95 -5.94
CA ARG A 589 17.14 -29.23 -7.23
C ARG A 589 15.78 -28.68 -7.69
N ASN A 590 14.68 -29.21 -7.15
CA ASN A 590 13.31 -28.79 -7.45
C ASN A 590 12.81 -27.76 -6.41
N THR A 591 13.69 -26.84 -6.00
CA THR A 591 13.31 -25.75 -5.09
C THR A 591 12.56 -24.65 -5.84
N VAL A 592 11.31 -24.42 -5.43
CA VAL A 592 10.49 -23.27 -5.80
C VAL A 592 10.58 -22.25 -4.66
N VAL A 593 10.92 -21.01 -4.98
CA VAL A 593 10.94 -19.93 -3.97
C VAL A 593 9.78 -18.98 -4.21
N VAL A 594 8.99 -18.77 -3.16
CA VAL A 594 7.87 -17.83 -3.11
C VAL A 594 8.33 -16.61 -2.34
N VAL A 595 8.31 -15.44 -2.97
CA VAL A 595 8.77 -14.17 -2.41
C VAL A 595 7.55 -13.30 -2.05
N ASN A 596 7.30 -13.17 -0.74
CA ASN A 596 6.24 -12.40 -0.12
C ASN A 596 6.79 -11.03 0.32
N ALA A 597 6.93 -10.10 -0.62
CA ALA A 597 7.49 -8.75 -0.39
C ALA A 597 6.76 -7.69 -1.22
N GLY A 598 6.51 -6.52 -0.65
CA GLY A 598 5.76 -5.43 -1.29
C GLY A 598 6.61 -4.55 -2.22
N SER A 599 7.93 -4.72 -2.17
CA SER A 599 8.94 -3.97 -2.91
C SER A 599 10.15 -4.85 -3.24
N PRO A 600 11.10 -4.39 -4.08
CA PRO A 600 12.22 -5.22 -4.51
C PRO A 600 13.08 -5.76 -3.36
N VAL A 601 13.54 -7.01 -3.45
CA VAL A 601 14.55 -7.61 -2.57
C VAL A 601 15.67 -8.23 -3.38
N GLU A 602 16.88 -8.26 -2.84
CA GLU A 602 17.98 -9.01 -3.44
C GLU A 602 17.70 -10.51 -3.36
N MET A 603 18.08 -11.22 -4.42
CA MET A 603 17.92 -12.67 -4.52
C MET A 603 19.23 -13.28 -5.04
N PRO A 604 20.27 -13.41 -4.19
CA PRO A 604 21.57 -13.91 -4.62
C PRO A 604 21.51 -15.37 -5.11
N TRP A 605 20.54 -16.14 -4.63
CA TRP A 605 20.27 -17.54 -4.95
C TRP A 605 19.34 -17.73 -6.17
N ARG A 606 18.87 -16.66 -6.84
CA ARG A 606 17.84 -16.74 -7.89
C ARG A 606 18.19 -17.68 -9.05
N ASP A 607 19.49 -17.81 -9.35
CA ASP A 607 19.98 -18.62 -10.46
C ASP A 607 20.16 -20.10 -10.07
N ASP A 608 20.17 -20.40 -8.77
CA ASP A 608 20.37 -21.74 -8.19
C ASP A 608 19.06 -22.50 -7.91
N VAL A 609 17.92 -21.83 -8.04
CA VAL A 609 16.58 -22.40 -7.79
C VAL A 609 15.82 -22.69 -9.09
N ALA A 610 14.87 -23.62 -9.02
CA ALA A 610 14.10 -24.07 -10.17
C ALA A 610 13.04 -23.05 -10.61
N ALA A 611 12.42 -22.36 -9.64
CA ALA A 611 11.45 -21.31 -9.92
C ALA A 611 11.44 -20.21 -8.86
N VAL A 612 11.05 -18.99 -9.27
CA VAL A 612 10.86 -17.83 -8.40
C VAL A 612 9.49 -17.22 -8.70
N LEU A 613 8.63 -17.15 -7.69
CA LEU A 613 7.27 -16.61 -7.78
C LEU A 613 7.11 -15.45 -6.79
N LEU A 614 6.79 -14.26 -7.27
CA LEU A 614 6.43 -13.12 -6.42
C LEU A 614 4.94 -13.18 -6.08
N THR A 615 4.61 -13.07 -4.79
CA THR A 615 3.22 -12.98 -4.31
C THR A 615 2.85 -11.61 -3.77
N TRP A 616 3.81 -10.69 -3.72
CA TRP A 616 3.63 -9.36 -3.13
C TRP A 616 3.19 -9.46 -1.66
N PHE A 617 2.36 -8.52 -1.19
CA PHE A 617 1.49 -8.74 -0.04
C PHE A 617 0.10 -9.13 -0.58
N PRO A 618 -0.28 -10.42 -0.51
CA PRO A 618 -1.37 -10.98 -1.33
C PRO A 618 -2.77 -10.83 -0.72
N GLY A 619 -2.94 -10.08 0.37
CA GLY A 619 -4.22 -9.95 1.05
C GLY A 619 -4.71 -11.25 1.70
N GLN A 620 -5.98 -11.24 2.12
CA GLN A 620 -6.55 -12.31 2.97
C GLN A 620 -6.64 -13.68 2.31
N ALA A 621 -6.81 -13.72 0.99
CA ALA A 621 -6.95 -14.94 0.20
C ALA A 621 -5.62 -15.43 -0.40
N GLY A 622 -4.48 -14.89 0.05
CA GLY A 622 -3.18 -15.10 -0.58
C GLY A 622 -2.69 -16.54 -0.58
N GLY A 623 -2.87 -17.28 0.51
CA GLY A 623 -2.45 -18.69 0.60
C GLY A 623 -3.25 -19.61 -0.33
N ASP A 624 -4.56 -19.39 -0.41
CA ASP A 624 -5.45 -20.07 -1.33
C ASP A 624 -5.07 -19.80 -2.80
N ALA A 625 -4.82 -18.54 -3.12
CA ALA A 625 -4.38 -18.13 -4.45
C ALA A 625 -3.01 -18.73 -4.82
N LEU A 626 -2.09 -18.81 -3.85
CA LEU A 626 -0.79 -19.43 -4.03
C LEU A 626 -0.93 -20.91 -4.34
N ALA A 627 -1.80 -21.61 -3.62
CA ALA A 627 -2.03 -23.03 -3.87
C ALA A 627 -2.62 -23.27 -5.27
N ASP A 628 -3.58 -22.44 -5.70
CA ASP A 628 -4.15 -22.52 -7.05
C ASP A 628 -3.07 -22.32 -8.13
N VAL A 629 -2.17 -21.35 -7.95
CA VAL A 629 -1.08 -21.11 -8.90
C VAL A 629 -0.05 -22.23 -8.85
N LEU A 630 0.39 -22.70 -7.68
CA LEU A 630 1.39 -23.77 -7.58
C LEU A 630 0.93 -25.06 -8.24
N PHE A 631 -0.33 -25.47 -8.05
CA PHE A 631 -0.90 -26.65 -8.70
C PHE A 631 -1.42 -26.36 -10.13
N GLY A 632 -1.30 -25.12 -10.58
CA GLY A 632 -1.76 -24.67 -11.89
C GLY A 632 -3.25 -24.86 -12.09
N ARG A 633 -4.08 -24.66 -11.08
CA ARG A 633 -5.53 -24.45 -11.27
C ARG A 633 -5.78 -23.09 -11.92
N GLU A 634 -4.96 -22.12 -11.53
CA GLU A 634 -4.89 -20.80 -12.12
C GLU A 634 -3.47 -20.54 -12.65
N GLU A 635 -3.37 -19.62 -13.61
CA GLU A 635 -2.09 -19.23 -14.21
C GLU A 635 -1.51 -17.99 -13.48
N PRO A 636 -0.19 -17.93 -13.23
CA PRO A 636 0.45 -16.66 -12.90
C PRO A 636 0.37 -15.75 -14.12
N GLY A 637 -0.30 -14.60 -13.97
CA GLY A 637 -0.58 -13.69 -15.07
C GLY A 637 -0.02 -12.28 -14.89
N GLY A 638 0.73 -12.04 -13.82
CA GLY A 638 1.26 -10.73 -13.47
C GLY A 638 2.52 -10.36 -14.26
N ARG A 639 2.82 -9.06 -14.30
CA ARG A 639 4.06 -8.48 -14.85
C ARG A 639 4.60 -7.47 -13.86
N LEU A 640 5.92 -7.39 -13.72
CA LEU A 640 6.58 -6.46 -12.80
C LEU A 640 6.14 -5.01 -13.06
N PRO A 641 5.57 -4.30 -12.07
CA PRO A 641 5.28 -2.87 -12.18
C PRO A 641 6.49 -2.00 -11.79
N THR A 642 7.62 -2.59 -11.44
CA THR A 642 8.85 -1.92 -11.02
C THR A 642 10.07 -2.70 -11.50
N THR A 643 11.18 -2.02 -11.79
CA THR A 643 12.43 -2.69 -12.20
C THR A 643 13.10 -3.32 -10.98
N TRP A 644 13.52 -4.58 -11.09
CA TRP A 644 14.00 -5.36 -9.95
C TRP A 644 15.54 -5.44 -9.91
N PRO A 645 16.25 -4.71 -9.03
CA PRO A 645 17.70 -4.79 -8.92
C PRO A 645 18.21 -6.20 -8.58
N ALA A 646 19.36 -6.56 -9.14
CA ALA A 646 20.11 -7.72 -8.63
C ALA A 646 20.78 -7.39 -7.28
N LYS A 647 21.27 -6.15 -7.17
CA LYS A 647 21.83 -5.56 -5.95
C LYS A 647 21.46 -4.10 -5.83
N LEU A 648 21.38 -3.59 -4.61
CA LEU A 648 21.12 -2.18 -4.32
C LEU A 648 22.19 -1.26 -4.94
N GLU A 649 23.46 -1.67 -4.92
CA GLU A 649 24.58 -0.89 -5.47
C GLU A 649 24.45 -0.58 -6.97
N ASP A 650 23.70 -1.42 -7.69
CA ASP A 650 23.47 -1.25 -9.13
C ASP A 650 22.30 -0.30 -9.42
N ALA A 651 21.40 -0.07 -8.46
CA ALA A 651 20.25 0.80 -8.65
C ALA A 651 20.69 2.25 -8.88
N PRO A 652 20.23 2.89 -9.98
CA PRO A 652 20.71 4.23 -10.36
C PRO A 652 20.12 5.36 -9.50
N VAL A 653 18.99 5.12 -8.85
CA VAL A 653 18.27 6.09 -8.01
C VAL A 653 17.97 5.44 -6.67
N THR A 654 18.66 5.86 -5.62
CA THR A 654 18.56 5.25 -4.28
C THR A 654 18.39 6.27 -3.16
N ASP A 655 18.70 7.55 -3.39
CA ASP A 655 18.72 8.56 -2.34
C ASP A 655 17.31 8.83 -1.78
N VAL A 656 17.14 8.58 -0.49
CA VAL A 656 15.91 8.81 0.28
C VAL A 656 16.20 9.64 1.55
N THR A 657 17.43 10.13 1.71
CA THR A 657 17.87 10.80 2.93
C THR A 657 18.13 12.29 2.66
N PRO A 658 17.31 13.18 3.22
CA PRO A 658 17.50 14.61 3.05
C PRO A 658 18.84 15.09 3.63
N LYS A 659 19.39 16.14 3.03
CA LYS A 659 20.59 16.85 3.51
C LYS A 659 20.19 18.27 3.84
N GLU A 660 20.37 18.65 5.09
CA GLU A 660 19.96 19.98 5.59
C GLU A 660 18.47 20.28 5.30
N GLY A 661 17.60 19.26 5.41
CA GLY A 661 16.16 19.36 5.15
C GLY A 661 15.76 19.37 3.67
N VAL A 662 16.70 19.14 2.75
CA VAL A 662 16.44 19.15 1.30
C VAL A 662 16.74 17.78 0.69
N LEU A 663 15.88 17.31 -0.21
CA LEU A 663 16.16 16.17 -1.08
C LEU A 663 16.05 16.58 -2.56
N GLU A 664 17.15 16.46 -3.30
CA GLU A 664 17.24 16.84 -4.71
C GLU A 664 16.89 15.65 -5.62
N TYR A 665 15.94 15.84 -6.54
CA TYR A 665 15.63 14.87 -7.59
C TYR A 665 16.47 15.18 -8.85
N GLY A 666 17.78 15.05 -8.68
CA GLY A 666 18.78 15.37 -9.71
C GLY A 666 18.76 14.45 -10.93
N GLU A 667 18.12 13.29 -10.84
CA GLU A 667 17.94 12.35 -11.96
C GLU A 667 16.96 12.85 -13.02
N GLY A 668 16.10 13.82 -12.70
CA GLY A 668 15.12 14.41 -13.62
C GLY A 668 14.09 13.40 -14.10
N VAL A 669 13.88 13.29 -15.42
CA VAL A 669 12.91 12.37 -16.03
C VAL A 669 13.38 10.90 -16.08
N TYR A 670 14.47 10.56 -15.40
CA TYR A 670 15.09 9.24 -15.46
C TYR A 670 15.00 8.54 -14.10
N ILE A 671 13.84 7.96 -13.82
CA ILE A 671 13.61 6.99 -12.74
C ILE A 671 13.36 5.59 -13.34
N GLY A 672 13.31 4.56 -12.49
CA GLY A 672 12.93 3.21 -12.90
C GLY A 672 13.70 2.68 -14.11
N TYR A 673 13.02 1.94 -14.99
CA TYR A 673 13.61 1.36 -16.22
C TYR A 673 14.33 2.40 -17.09
N GLY A 674 13.86 3.66 -17.10
CA GLY A 674 14.49 4.75 -17.84
C GLY A 674 15.85 5.15 -17.27
N ALA A 675 15.98 5.15 -15.94
CA ALA A 675 17.24 5.37 -15.24
C ALA A 675 18.23 4.23 -15.50
N TRP A 676 17.77 2.98 -15.40
CA TRP A 676 18.58 1.78 -15.66
C TRP A 676 19.13 1.78 -17.09
N ALA A 677 18.27 2.04 -18.07
CA ALA A 677 18.66 2.15 -19.46
C ALA A 677 19.67 3.28 -19.71
N ARG A 678 19.49 4.45 -19.07
CA ARG A 678 20.43 5.57 -19.16
C ARG A 678 21.80 5.21 -18.56
N ALA A 679 21.81 4.49 -17.45
CA ALA A 679 23.02 4.04 -16.78
C ALA A 679 23.76 2.91 -17.53
N GLY A 680 23.10 2.26 -18.50
CA GLY A 680 23.66 1.11 -19.21
C GLY A 680 23.85 -0.12 -18.33
N ARG A 681 23.05 -0.24 -17.25
CA ARG A 681 23.12 -1.32 -16.26
C ARG A 681 22.01 -2.34 -16.51
N GLN A 682 22.26 -3.60 -16.12
CA GLN A 682 21.27 -4.68 -16.21
C GLN A 682 20.71 -4.98 -14.81
N PRO A 683 19.39 -4.84 -14.59
CA PRO A 683 18.73 -5.31 -13.39
C PRO A 683 18.65 -6.85 -13.39
N ALA A 684 18.18 -7.46 -12.29
CA ALA A 684 17.86 -8.88 -12.28
C ALA A 684 16.65 -9.19 -13.17
N TYR A 685 15.63 -8.32 -13.10
CA TYR A 685 14.43 -8.41 -13.93
C TYR A 685 13.99 -7.01 -14.33
N TRP A 686 13.58 -6.86 -15.58
CA TRP A 686 13.16 -5.58 -16.13
C TRP A 686 11.69 -5.27 -15.82
N PHE A 687 11.35 -3.99 -15.80
CA PHE A 687 9.95 -3.55 -15.79
C PHE A 687 9.12 -4.27 -16.86
N GLY A 688 7.92 -4.71 -16.47
CA GLY A 688 7.00 -5.45 -17.33
C GLY A 688 7.34 -6.93 -17.51
N GLU A 689 8.37 -7.47 -16.86
CA GLU A 689 8.73 -8.89 -16.99
C GLU A 689 7.84 -9.80 -16.14
N GLY A 690 7.56 -11.01 -16.62
CA GLY A 690 6.80 -12.03 -15.90
C GLY A 690 6.34 -13.16 -16.83
N GLN A 691 6.59 -14.41 -16.42
CA GLN A 691 6.25 -15.61 -17.16
C GLN A 691 4.82 -16.09 -16.84
N GLY A 692 4.31 -16.98 -17.67
CA GLY A 692 3.06 -17.73 -17.46
C GLY A 692 3.28 -19.24 -17.59
N TYR A 693 2.21 -20.02 -17.53
CA TYR A 693 2.28 -21.47 -17.76
C TYR A 693 2.02 -21.87 -19.21
N THR A 694 1.82 -20.88 -20.08
CA THR A 694 1.71 -21.06 -21.52
C THR A 694 2.70 -20.16 -22.25
N THR A 695 2.81 -20.34 -23.57
CA THR A 695 3.67 -19.53 -24.44
C THR A 695 2.83 -18.69 -25.38
N TRP A 696 3.38 -17.54 -25.79
CA TRP A 696 2.71 -16.57 -26.63
C TRP A 696 3.55 -16.20 -27.84
N GLU A 697 2.91 -16.08 -29.00
CA GLU A 697 3.49 -15.58 -30.23
C GLU A 697 2.79 -14.29 -30.64
N TYR A 698 3.57 -13.27 -31.01
CA TYR A 698 3.07 -12.01 -31.52
C TYR A 698 3.12 -12.10 -33.04
N GLU A 699 1.96 -12.16 -33.68
CA GLU A 699 1.85 -12.45 -35.11
C GLU A 699 1.78 -11.19 -35.97
N GLU A 700 1.13 -10.14 -35.47
CA GLU A 700 0.84 -8.92 -36.25
C GLU A 700 0.79 -7.69 -35.35
N LEU A 701 1.27 -6.55 -35.88
CA LEU A 701 1.27 -5.25 -35.24
C LEU A 701 0.82 -4.21 -36.27
N ASP A 702 -0.40 -3.71 -36.08
CA ASP A 702 -0.96 -2.59 -36.85
C ASP A 702 -0.94 -1.32 -36.01
N VAL A 703 -0.49 -0.22 -36.59
CA VAL A 703 -0.48 1.10 -35.96
C VAL A 703 -1.18 2.09 -36.88
N ASP A 704 -2.23 2.71 -36.37
CA ASP A 704 -3.05 3.71 -37.06
C ASP A 704 -2.95 5.06 -36.34
N PRO A 705 -2.07 5.98 -36.79
CA PRO A 705 -1.95 7.32 -36.21
C PRO A 705 -3.23 8.12 -36.33
N ASP A 706 -3.55 8.89 -35.29
CA ASP A 706 -4.64 9.85 -35.32
C ASP A 706 -4.14 11.27 -35.65
N GLU A 707 -5.09 12.15 -35.99
CA GLU A 707 -4.80 13.56 -36.32
C GLU A 707 -4.32 14.37 -35.11
N GLU A 708 -4.57 13.89 -33.88
CA GLU A 708 -4.15 14.51 -32.63
C GLU A 708 -2.71 14.13 -32.22
N GLY A 709 -2.01 13.35 -33.05
CA GLY A 709 -0.63 12.92 -32.81
C GLY A 709 -0.51 11.73 -31.85
N GLY A 710 -1.61 11.06 -31.54
CA GLY A 710 -1.66 9.73 -30.94
C GLY A 710 -1.71 8.62 -31.99
N ALA A 711 -2.09 7.42 -31.56
CA ALA A 711 -2.35 6.30 -32.45
C ALA A 711 -3.25 5.25 -31.80
N ARG A 712 -3.94 4.47 -32.62
CA ARG A 712 -4.55 3.19 -32.21
C ARG A 712 -3.66 2.04 -32.67
N VAL A 713 -3.32 1.16 -31.74
CA VAL A 713 -2.47 0.00 -31.98
C VAL A 713 -3.29 -1.27 -31.82
N ARG A 714 -3.21 -2.17 -32.80
CA ARG A 714 -3.79 -3.51 -32.71
C ARG A 714 -2.67 -4.53 -32.80
N VAL A 715 -2.61 -5.43 -31.83
CA VAL A 715 -1.62 -6.50 -31.79
C VAL A 715 -2.33 -7.83 -31.78
N ARG A 716 -2.05 -8.68 -32.78
CA ARG A 716 -2.58 -10.03 -32.83
C ARG A 716 -1.60 -10.98 -32.14
N VAL A 717 -2.08 -11.67 -31.11
CA VAL A 717 -1.27 -12.64 -30.36
C VAL A 717 -1.94 -14.00 -30.34
N ARG A 718 -1.13 -15.06 -30.42
CA ARG A 718 -1.57 -16.45 -30.33
C ARG A 718 -1.03 -17.07 -29.05
N ASN A 719 -1.90 -17.76 -28.33
CA ASN A 719 -1.45 -18.68 -27.29
C ASN A 719 -0.94 -19.98 -27.98
N THR A 720 0.36 -20.20 -27.97
CA THR A 720 1.02 -21.33 -28.63
C THR A 720 1.22 -22.53 -27.71
N GLY A 721 0.92 -22.39 -26.42
CA GLY A 721 1.08 -23.48 -25.47
C GLY A 721 -0.14 -24.39 -25.38
N THR A 722 -0.20 -25.18 -24.31
CA THR A 722 -1.17 -26.27 -24.14
C THR A 722 -2.27 -25.96 -23.11
N ARG A 723 -2.27 -24.75 -22.55
CA ARG A 723 -3.19 -24.33 -21.49
C ARG A 723 -3.81 -22.98 -21.81
N LYS A 724 -4.99 -22.69 -21.23
CA LYS A 724 -5.51 -21.32 -21.24
C LYS A 724 -4.49 -20.41 -20.55
N GLY A 725 -4.28 -19.24 -21.16
CA GLY A 725 -3.27 -18.30 -20.76
C GLY A 725 -3.78 -16.86 -20.64
N ARG A 726 -2.93 -15.99 -20.09
CA ARG A 726 -3.01 -14.53 -20.14
C ARG A 726 -1.69 -13.91 -20.62
N GLU A 727 -1.80 -12.91 -21.47
CA GLU A 727 -0.66 -12.07 -21.90
C GLU A 727 -0.97 -10.59 -21.63
N VAL A 728 0.08 -9.83 -21.30
CA VAL A 728 0.02 -8.37 -21.19
C VAL A 728 0.86 -7.80 -22.34
N VAL A 729 0.16 -7.31 -23.37
CA VAL A 729 0.81 -6.65 -24.51
C VAL A 729 1.18 -5.23 -24.08
N GLN A 730 2.48 -4.93 -24.08
CA GLN A 730 3.02 -3.63 -23.69
C GLN A 730 3.49 -2.88 -24.94
N ILE A 731 3.02 -1.65 -25.12
CA ILE A 731 3.42 -0.80 -26.23
C ILE A 731 4.41 0.24 -25.76
N TYR A 732 5.58 0.25 -26.37
CA TYR A 732 6.63 1.21 -26.10
C TYR A 732 6.88 2.12 -27.31
N LEU A 733 7.08 3.40 -27.03
CA LEU A 733 7.49 4.39 -28.02
C LEU A 733 8.98 4.72 -27.86
N ALA A 734 9.69 4.76 -28.99
CA ALA A 734 11.06 5.26 -29.06
C ALA A 734 11.21 6.18 -30.29
N PRO A 735 11.50 7.49 -30.11
CA PRO A 735 11.75 8.38 -31.23
C PRO A 735 13.04 7.96 -31.94
N THR A 736 13.08 8.07 -33.27
CA THR A 736 14.28 7.75 -34.05
C THR A 736 15.42 8.72 -33.77
N GLU A 737 15.09 9.99 -33.55
CA GLU A 737 16.04 11.00 -33.08
C GLU A 737 16.08 11.00 -31.55
N ARG A 738 17.27 10.81 -30.99
CA ARG A 738 17.45 10.80 -29.54
C ARG A 738 17.32 12.22 -28.98
N GLY A 739 16.47 12.35 -27.96
CA GLY A 739 16.31 13.56 -27.17
C GLY A 739 16.93 13.44 -25.78
N ASP A 740 16.52 14.35 -24.91
CA ASP A 740 16.93 14.48 -23.51
C ASP A 740 15.95 13.80 -22.54
N ARG A 741 15.30 12.71 -22.96
CA ARG A 741 14.39 11.85 -22.16
C ARG A 741 14.76 10.36 -22.29
N PRO A 742 14.14 9.44 -21.54
CA PRO A 742 14.36 8.01 -21.73
C PRO A 742 14.25 7.62 -23.21
N HIS A 743 15.17 6.79 -23.72
CA HIS A 743 15.20 6.44 -25.15
C HIS A 743 13.90 5.75 -25.61
N ARG A 744 13.25 5.06 -24.68
CA ARG A 744 12.01 4.34 -24.88
C ARG A 744 11.18 4.40 -23.60
N TRP A 745 9.87 4.56 -23.72
CA TRP A 745 8.94 4.61 -22.59
C TRP A 745 7.61 3.92 -22.91
N LEU A 746 6.90 3.49 -21.86
CA LEU A 746 5.58 2.87 -22.00
C LEU A 746 4.58 3.90 -22.54
N ALA A 747 3.78 3.50 -23.52
CA ALA A 747 2.81 4.38 -24.19
C ALA A 747 1.37 3.84 -24.16
N GLY A 748 1.21 2.54 -23.90
CA GLY A 748 -0.08 1.89 -23.72
C GLY A 748 0.11 0.40 -23.41
N PHE A 749 -0.94 -0.26 -22.94
CA PHE A 749 -0.93 -1.69 -22.68
C PHE A 749 -2.35 -2.25 -22.70
N ALA A 750 -2.48 -3.56 -22.92
CA ALA A 750 -3.72 -4.29 -22.69
C ALA A 750 -3.43 -5.74 -22.32
N SER A 751 -4.28 -6.31 -21.47
CA SER A 751 -4.25 -7.75 -21.18
C SER A 751 -5.24 -8.50 -22.06
N VAL A 752 -4.85 -9.69 -22.50
CA VAL A 752 -5.68 -10.61 -23.28
C VAL A 752 -5.60 -12.01 -22.69
N GLU A 753 -6.64 -12.81 -22.90
CA GLU A 753 -6.69 -14.21 -22.54
C GLU A 753 -7.05 -15.04 -23.75
N ALA A 754 -6.49 -16.24 -23.85
CA ALA A 754 -6.79 -17.16 -24.94
C ALA A 754 -6.60 -18.62 -24.50
N GLY A 755 -7.42 -19.52 -25.02
CA GLY A 755 -7.22 -20.96 -24.94
C GLY A 755 -6.04 -21.45 -25.81
N PRO A 756 -5.64 -22.73 -25.70
CA PRO A 756 -4.56 -23.30 -26.51
C PRO A 756 -4.80 -23.14 -28.02
N GLY A 757 -3.86 -22.55 -28.73
CA GLY A 757 -3.90 -22.31 -30.18
C GLY A 757 -4.79 -21.14 -30.62
N GLU A 758 -5.57 -20.54 -29.71
CA GLU A 758 -6.46 -19.42 -30.00
C GLU A 758 -5.66 -18.13 -30.27
N VAL A 759 -6.21 -17.31 -31.17
CA VAL A 759 -5.67 -16.01 -31.55
C VAL A 759 -6.62 -14.93 -31.06
N VAL A 760 -6.07 -13.92 -30.41
CA VAL A 760 -6.81 -12.77 -29.87
C VAL A 760 -6.12 -11.47 -30.24
N GLU A 761 -6.88 -10.37 -30.24
CA GLU A 761 -6.37 -9.04 -30.56
C GLU A 761 -6.37 -8.16 -29.30
N ALA A 762 -5.23 -7.51 -29.06
CA ALA A 762 -5.10 -6.44 -28.07
C ALA A 762 -5.28 -5.08 -28.78
N ASP A 763 -6.28 -4.31 -28.36
CA ASP A 763 -6.56 -2.96 -28.87
C ASP A 763 -6.11 -1.91 -27.86
N ILE A 764 -5.17 -1.06 -28.26
CA ILE A 764 -4.41 -0.19 -27.36
C ILE A 764 -4.37 1.21 -27.94
N ALA A 765 -4.92 2.18 -27.20
CA ALA A 765 -4.80 3.58 -27.54
C ALA A 765 -3.49 4.17 -26.99
N ILE A 766 -2.73 4.82 -27.87
CA ILE A 766 -1.61 5.70 -27.53
C ILE A 766 -2.15 7.13 -27.50
N ALA A 767 -2.15 7.75 -26.32
CA ALA A 767 -2.53 9.15 -26.20
C ALA A 767 -1.46 10.06 -26.82
N SER A 768 -1.87 11.19 -27.40
CA SER A 768 -0.95 12.21 -27.93
C SER A 768 0.10 12.65 -26.90
N ARG A 769 -0.29 12.70 -25.60
CA ARG A 769 0.59 13.01 -24.46
C ARG A 769 1.85 12.13 -24.44
N SER A 770 1.78 10.88 -24.90
CA SER A 770 2.93 9.98 -24.95
C SER A 770 4.02 10.44 -25.94
N ALA A 771 3.70 11.32 -26.89
CA ALA A 771 4.64 11.94 -27.81
C ALA A 771 4.96 13.41 -27.45
N GLU A 772 4.53 13.89 -26.27
CA GLU A 772 4.78 15.25 -25.82
C GLU A 772 5.88 15.32 -24.74
N VAL A 773 6.49 16.50 -24.62
CA VAL A 773 7.52 16.83 -23.63
C VAL A 773 7.22 18.19 -23.00
N TRP A 774 7.54 18.37 -21.73
CA TRP A 774 7.39 19.65 -21.05
C TRP A 774 8.59 20.56 -21.31
N ARG A 775 8.35 21.66 -22.03
CA ARG A 775 9.31 22.75 -22.31
C ARG A 775 8.53 24.07 -22.35
N ASP A 776 8.40 24.70 -21.17
CA ASP A 776 7.55 25.88 -20.95
C ASP A 776 6.10 25.63 -21.44
N GLY A 777 5.57 24.45 -21.07
CA GLY A 777 4.33 23.88 -21.59
C GLY A 777 4.54 22.60 -22.41
N TRP A 778 3.45 21.87 -22.65
CA TRP A 778 3.49 20.64 -23.43
C TRP A 778 3.75 20.89 -24.91
N ARG A 779 4.77 20.24 -25.46
CA ARG A 779 5.18 20.33 -26.87
C ARG A 779 5.18 18.95 -27.49
N HIS A 780 4.47 18.80 -28.61
CA HIS A 780 4.50 17.58 -29.42
C HIS A 780 5.88 17.41 -30.05
N ILE A 781 6.49 16.25 -29.88
CA ILE A 781 7.70 15.86 -30.60
C ILE A 781 7.24 15.23 -31.92
N ALA A 782 7.22 16.03 -32.99
CA ALA A 782 6.90 15.51 -34.31
C ALA A 782 8.07 14.68 -34.83
N GLY A 783 7.80 13.53 -35.43
CA GLY A 783 8.83 12.72 -36.04
C GLY A 783 8.44 11.27 -36.25
N GLU A 784 9.42 10.50 -36.72
CA GLU A 784 9.32 9.06 -36.81
C GLU A 784 9.59 8.42 -35.45
N TYR A 785 8.74 7.47 -35.08
CA TYR A 785 8.83 6.67 -33.87
C TYR A 785 8.91 5.20 -34.24
N VAL A 786 9.71 4.45 -33.48
CA VAL A 786 9.57 3.01 -33.39
C VAL A 786 8.49 2.72 -32.34
N VAL A 787 7.41 2.08 -32.79
CA VAL A 787 6.37 1.49 -31.93
C VAL A 787 6.72 0.02 -31.77
N ALA A 788 6.96 -0.42 -30.54
CA ALA A 788 7.28 -1.81 -30.24
C ALA A 788 6.16 -2.44 -29.40
N ALA A 789 5.61 -3.54 -29.89
CA ALA A 789 4.81 -4.46 -29.08
C ALA A 789 5.76 -5.44 -28.39
N SER A 790 5.73 -5.42 -27.07
CA SER A 790 6.71 -6.09 -26.22
C SER A 790 6.04 -6.95 -25.16
N HIS A 791 6.74 -8.00 -24.75
CA HIS A 791 6.39 -8.78 -23.57
C HIS A 791 6.85 -8.10 -22.28
N SER A 792 7.98 -7.38 -22.32
CA SER A 792 8.54 -6.59 -21.21
C SER A 792 9.38 -5.42 -21.73
N TYR A 793 9.97 -4.62 -20.85
CA TYR A 793 10.91 -3.57 -21.27
C TYR A 793 12.11 -4.13 -22.06
N ALA A 794 12.66 -5.28 -21.68
CA ALA A 794 13.81 -5.85 -22.38
C ALA A 794 13.46 -6.72 -23.60
N GLU A 795 12.19 -7.09 -23.77
CA GLU A 795 11.76 -8.06 -24.78
C GLU A 795 10.75 -7.51 -25.80
N PRO A 796 11.20 -6.70 -26.78
CA PRO A 796 10.37 -6.36 -27.93
C PRO A 796 10.13 -7.59 -28.81
N ARG A 797 8.87 -7.80 -29.24
CA ARG A 797 8.47 -8.95 -30.07
C ARG A 797 8.22 -8.54 -31.51
N LEU A 798 7.43 -7.47 -31.70
CA LEU A 798 7.20 -6.84 -33.00
C LEU A 798 7.49 -5.35 -32.91
N SER A 799 7.93 -4.75 -34.01
CA SER A 799 8.07 -3.30 -34.09
C SER A 799 7.79 -2.79 -35.50
N THR A 800 7.28 -1.58 -35.59
CA THR A 800 7.13 -0.84 -36.83
C THR A 800 7.52 0.62 -36.64
N ARG A 801 7.75 1.32 -37.75
CA ARG A 801 8.01 2.76 -37.75
C ARG A 801 6.77 3.50 -38.14
N VAL A 802 6.49 4.59 -37.44
CA VAL A 802 5.30 5.40 -37.67
C VAL A 802 5.64 6.88 -37.47
N VAL A 803 4.97 7.76 -38.21
CA VAL A 803 5.08 9.20 -37.99
C VAL A 803 3.95 9.64 -37.07
N LEU A 804 4.29 10.17 -35.89
CA LEU A 804 3.33 10.76 -34.97
C LEU A 804 3.42 12.29 -35.08
N GLN A 805 2.36 12.91 -35.59
CA GLN A 805 2.31 14.36 -35.79
C GLN A 805 0.90 14.88 -35.58
N LYS A 806 0.76 16.04 -34.93
CA LYS A 806 -0.51 16.78 -34.90
C LYS A 806 -0.75 17.43 -36.25
N ILE A 807 -1.82 17.02 -36.93
CA ILE A 807 -2.31 17.67 -38.14
C ILE A 807 -3.27 18.77 -37.65
N ARG A 808 -2.87 20.03 -37.85
CA ARG A 808 -3.59 21.20 -37.32
C ARG A 808 -4.99 21.36 -37.89
#